data_AF-V4V3G4-F1
#
_entry.id   AF-V4V3G4-F1
#
_cell.length_a   1.000
_cell.length_b   1.000
_cell.length_c   1.000
_cell.angle_alpha   90.00
_cell.angle_beta   90.00
_cell.angle_gamma   90.00
#
_symmetry.space_group_name_H-M   'P 1'
#
loop_
_entity.id
_entity.type
_entity.pdbx_description
1 polymer ?
#
loop_
_entity_poly.entity_id
_entity_poly.type
_entity_poly.pdbx_seq_one_letter_code
_entity_poly.pdbx_strand_id
1 'polypeptide(L)'
;MTDPAAPPWLHLISAFLAMEPSDSLVSLARVCGDGSVTERVQRFIWNYCISRAVGKAYAPYLRNFLKKLIVEVESIHGEVLDEIYELYADIITSLKDDQFVEKSMRVHKTITFLFPDGCIDLPSCPKSRKLMVPLQCSLNMLEGDTGCSIWPSSLLLSEFILSFPEIFSNKSCFEVGSGVGLVGICLAHVKASKVTLTDGDHLTLANMRSNLELNQLSTDTSLLESYEDPNVVQCVHLPWESASESGLSAFVPEIILGADILYDRSCFPDLVRILAILLNRRKSDSSSRKESTKGFTLDTKCNTNDLNDLTAVTSKGPVAYIATVIRNIDTFNYFLSLVEQANLSITDLTEAKMPFNLLPYMQSYDRSNMRLFTQEIEVIHSWSAPRSLSTSLMYSFAQRDNMEVLDEPLYPAFLRVTGFDRPYREEILSKIESDGNKVVNEVIFGPGGKKYRYCKHMAKQRLPGLPDDLMKKGKHILLIRNPLDILPSFDKVVPPSFKELGLADLVTIYSELCELGKSPVIVDAADLQQDPEATLRSLCEDLDIPFQATMLRWEAGPKPIDGLWAKWWYESVHKSTGFTSAREYPMPFPMSLYDLLEQSLPFYNMLRRNVRKTSSLLKSPLPEPDLPVPANKNLLAWVGDEIVPRDDAKVSVFDSIVQGGDGVWEGLRVYNGKVFKLEEHLDRLFDSAKALAFNNIPTREEVKQAIFRTLIRNGMLDNAHIRLTLTRGKKVTSGMSPAFNLYGCTLIVLPEWKPPVYDNTHGVNLVTATTRRNSPNNLDSKIHHNNLLNNILAKIEGNNANTADAIMLDKDGYVSETNATNIFLVKKGRVLTPHADYCLPGITRATVMELVVKENLVLEERRISLSEFHTADEVWTTGTMGEITPVVKIDGRIVGDGKVGPVTQRIQKVYKKETEESGVPIPSY
;
A
#
# COMPACT_ATOMS: atom_id res chain seq x y z
N MET A 1 -42.70 -44.40 -32.22
CA MET A 1 -43.16 -43.25 -31.40
C MET A 1 -41.94 -42.52 -30.90
N THR A 2 -41.82 -41.23 -31.19
CA THR A 2 -40.78 -40.35 -30.62
C THR A 2 -41.04 -40.16 -29.12
N ASP A 3 -39.99 -40.28 -28.30
CA ASP A 3 -40.09 -40.00 -26.87
C ASP A 3 -40.17 -38.48 -26.64
N PRO A 4 -41.31 -37.93 -26.17
CA PRO A 4 -41.44 -36.50 -25.90
C PRO A 4 -40.55 -36.01 -24.75
N ALA A 5 -39.94 -36.93 -23.97
CA ALA A 5 -39.00 -36.59 -22.92
C ALA A 5 -37.55 -36.43 -23.41
N ALA A 6 -37.24 -36.78 -24.67
CA ALA A 6 -35.89 -36.60 -25.23
C ALA A 6 -35.56 -35.10 -25.42
N PRO A 7 -34.30 -34.65 -25.20
CA PRO A 7 -33.99 -33.23 -25.02
C PRO A 7 -34.44 -32.29 -26.16
N PRO A 8 -34.16 -32.56 -27.45
CA PRO A 8 -34.59 -31.64 -28.52
C PRO A 8 -36.12 -31.42 -28.54
N TRP A 9 -36.87 -32.50 -28.34
CA TRP A 9 -38.33 -32.50 -28.33
C TRP A 9 -38.91 -31.83 -27.09
N LEU A 10 -38.29 -32.06 -25.93
CA LEU A 10 -38.65 -31.42 -24.67
C LEU A 10 -38.37 -29.91 -24.69
N HIS A 11 -37.26 -29.49 -25.31
CA HIS A 11 -36.92 -28.08 -25.52
C HIS A 11 -37.97 -27.38 -26.36
N LEU A 12 -38.43 -28.01 -27.45
CA LEU A 12 -39.47 -27.47 -28.31
C LEU A 12 -40.81 -27.29 -27.57
N ILE A 13 -41.24 -28.29 -26.79
CA ILE A 13 -42.45 -28.18 -25.96
C ILE A 13 -42.30 -27.05 -24.94
N SER A 14 -41.15 -26.99 -24.25
CA SER A 14 -40.92 -26.00 -23.18
C SER A 14 -40.90 -24.57 -23.74
N ALA A 15 -40.26 -24.36 -24.90
CA ALA A 15 -40.27 -23.06 -25.59
C ALA A 15 -41.67 -22.64 -26.04
N PHE A 16 -42.49 -23.59 -26.50
CA PHE A 16 -43.87 -23.30 -26.88
C PHE A 16 -44.69 -22.84 -25.68
N LEU A 17 -44.60 -23.55 -24.55
CA LEU A 17 -45.30 -23.22 -23.31
C LEU A 17 -44.80 -21.94 -22.64
N ALA A 18 -43.52 -21.59 -22.80
CA ALA A 18 -42.96 -20.31 -22.36
C ALA A 18 -43.36 -19.13 -23.26
N MET A 19 -43.99 -19.42 -24.41
CA MET A 19 -44.33 -18.45 -25.45
C MET A 19 -43.12 -17.72 -26.04
N GLU A 20 -42.03 -18.44 -26.33
CA GLU A 20 -40.83 -17.88 -26.98
C GLU A 20 -41.14 -17.34 -28.40
N PRO A 21 -40.34 -16.40 -28.93
CA PRO A 21 -40.52 -15.88 -30.28
C PRO A 21 -40.64 -17.01 -31.33
N SER A 22 -41.52 -16.82 -32.31
CA SER A 22 -41.80 -17.86 -33.31
C SER A 22 -40.57 -18.32 -34.10
N ASP A 23 -39.54 -17.46 -34.25
CA ASP A 23 -38.26 -17.86 -34.87
C ASP A 23 -37.50 -18.87 -34.03
N SER A 24 -37.45 -18.69 -32.70
CA SER A 24 -36.83 -19.61 -31.76
C SER A 24 -37.51 -20.97 -31.79
N LEU A 25 -38.86 -20.98 -31.86
CA LEU A 25 -39.63 -22.22 -31.99
C LEU A 25 -39.33 -22.97 -33.28
N VAL A 26 -39.28 -22.26 -34.41
CA VAL A 26 -38.95 -22.86 -35.72
C VAL A 26 -37.51 -23.40 -35.72
N SER A 27 -36.57 -22.66 -35.10
CA SER A 27 -35.19 -23.10 -34.92
C SER A 27 -35.11 -24.43 -34.14
N LEU A 28 -35.79 -24.52 -32.99
CA LEU A 28 -35.88 -25.76 -32.21
C LEU A 28 -36.58 -26.89 -32.97
N ALA A 29 -37.62 -26.59 -33.76
CA ALA A 29 -38.29 -27.57 -34.60
C ALA A 29 -37.37 -28.16 -35.67
N ARG A 30 -36.48 -27.36 -36.27
CA ARG A 30 -35.43 -27.88 -37.18
C ARG A 30 -34.48 -28.82 -36.46
N VAL A 31 -34.05 -28.49 -35.24
CA VAL A 31 -33.16 -29.35 -34.44
C VAL A 31 -33.82 -30.71 -34.17
N CYS A 32 -35.13 -30.75 -33.92
CA CYS A 32 -35.86 -32.02 -33.77
C CYS A 32 -35.92 -32.88 -35.06
N GLY A 33 -35.80 -32.26 -36.23
CA GLY A 33 -35.87 -32.91 -37.55
C GLY A 33 -34.55 -32.92 -38.31
N ASP A 34 -33.42 -32.90 -37.60
CA ASP A 34 -32.06 -32.97 -38.17
C ASP A 34 -31.79 -31.88 -39.24
N GLY A 35 -32.31 -30.67 -39.01
CA GLY A 35 -32.10 -29.49 -39.86
C GLY A 35 -33.32 -29.04 -40.66
N SER A 36 -34.43 -29.79 -40.65
CA SER A 36 -35.66 -29.45 -41.38
C SER A 36 -36.93 -29.78 -40.59
N VAL A 37 -38.04 -29.08 -40.89
CA VAL A 37 -39.35 -29.35 -40.26
C VAL A 37 -40.08 -30.45 -41.05
N THR A 38 -39.71 -31.71 -40.78
CA THR A 38 -40.32 -32.89 -41.43
C THR A 38 -41.78 -33.11 -40.99
N GLU A 39 -42.54 -33.91 -41.75
CA GLU A 39 -43.91 -34.33 -41.37
C GLU A 39 -43.96 -34.93 -39.95
N ARG A 40 -42.92 -35.68 -39.55
CA ARG A 40 -42.77 -36.22 -38.18
C ARG A 40 -42.71 -35.11 -37.13
N VAL A 41 -41.99 -34.01 -37.40
CA VAL A 41 -41.90 -32.84 -36.51
C VAL A 41 -43.24 -32.10 -36.47
N GLN A 42 -43.90 -31.92 -37.62
CA GLN A 42 -45.21 -31.30 -37.70
C GLN A 42 -46.25 -32.08 -36.87
N ARG A 43 -46.32 -33.41 -37.02
CA ARG A 43 -47.21 -34.28 -36.21
C ARG A 43 -46.89 -34.20 -34.72
N PHE A 44 -45.61 -34.03 -34.36
CA PHE A 44 -45.22 -33.85 -32.96
C PHE A 44 -45.70 -32.51 -32.40
N ILE A 45 -45.48 -31.41 -33.13
CA ILE A 45 -45.97 -30.07 -32.75
C ILE A 45 -47.49 -30.10 -32.59
N TRP A 46 -48.21 -30.72 -33.53
CA TRP A 46 -49.65 -30.90 -33.43
C TRP A 46 -50.05 -31.63 -32.14
N ASN A 47 -49.47 -32.80 -31.88
CA ASN A 47 -49.88 -33.67 -30.77
C ASN A 47 -49.47 -33.19 -29.37
N TYR A 48 -48.37 -32.45 -29.25
CA TYR A 48 -47.78 -32.12 -27.95
C TYR A 48 -47.75 -30.63 -27.63
N CYS A 49 -47.75 -29.75 -28.65
CA CYS A 49 -47.79 -28.31 -28.46
C CYS A 49 -49.20 -27.77 -28.69
N ILE A 50 -49.80 -28.09 -29.83
CA ILE A 50 -51.06 -27.46 -30.28
C ILE A 50 -52.27 -28.14 -29.64
N SER A 51 -52.51 -29.42 -29.92
CA SER A 51 -53.75 -30.14 -29.54
C SER A 51 -53.95 -30.20 -28.02
N ARG A 52 -52.85 -30.29 -27.25
CA ARG A 52 -52.85 -30.26 -25.78
C ARG A 52 -53.02 -28.86 -25.19
N ALA A 53 -52.80 -27.81 -25.98
CA ALA A 53 -52.90 -26.41 -25.55
C ALA A 53 -54.13 -25.68 -26.11
N VAL A 54 -54.97 -26.33 -26.92
CA VAL A 54 -56.20 -25.72 -27.46
C VAL A 54 -57.09 -25.28 -26.28
N GLY A 55 -57.40 -23.97 -26.23
CA GLY A 55 -58.12 -23.32 -25.13
C GLY A 55 -57.23 -22.67 -24.05
N LYS A 56 -55.92 -22.96 -24.03
CA LYS A 56 -54.93 -22.36 -23.10
C LYS A 56 -53.90 -21.46 -23.80
N ALA A 57 -53.67 -21.64 -25.09
CA ALA A 57 -52.73 -20.85 -25.88
C ALA A 57 -53.34 -19.52 -26.38
N TYR A 58 -52.56 -18.45 -26.37
CA TYR A 58 -52.96 -17.13 -26.87
C TYR A 58 -53.11 -17.14 -28.40
N ALA A 59 -54.32 -16.88 -28.91
CA ALA A 59 -54.65 -17.06 -30.34
C ALA A 59 -53.78 -16.23 -31.31
N PRO A 60 -53.43 -14.95 -31.03
CA PRO A 60 -52.50 -14.21 -31.89
C PRO A 60 -51.07 -14.75 -31.89
N TYR A 61 -50.60 -15.31 -30.77
CA TYR A 61 -49.31 -16.00 -30.72
C TYR A 61 -49.33 -17.28 -31.57
N LEU A 62 -50.39 -18.08 -31.43
CA LEU A 62 -50.57 -19.29 -32.23
C LEU A 62 -50.67 -18.96 -33.72
N ARG A 63 -51.38 -17.89 -34.11
CA ARG A 63 -51.41 -17.37 -35.49
C ARG A 63 -50.00 -17.08 -36.02
N ASN A 64 -49.19 -16.33 -35.27
CA ASN A 64 -47.85 -15.95 -35.71
C ASN A 64 -46.93 -17.17 -35.83
N PHE A 65 -47.01 -18.10 -34.88
CA PHE A 65 -46.24 -19.33 -34.90
C PHE A 65 -46.64 -20.24 -36.08
N LEU A 66 -47.94 -20.52 -36.25
CA LEU A 66 -48.44 -21.34 -37.36
C LEU A 66 -48.08 -20.73 -38.72
N LYS A 67 -48.21 -19.40 -38.87
CA LYS A 67 -47.77 -18.70 -40.09
C LYS A 67 -46.31 -18.98 -40.41
N LYS A 68 -45.41 -18.84 -39.42
CA LYS A 68 -43.98 -19.10 -39.63
C LYS A 68 -43.70 -20.58 -39.89
N LEU A 69 -44.40 -21.48 -39.20
CA LEU A 69 -44.24 -22.92 -39.40
C LEU A 69 -44.65 -23.36 -40.81
N ILE A 70 -45.77 -22.83 -41.32
CA ILE A 70 -46.25 -23.07 -42.69
C ILE A 70 -45.20 -22.57 -43.70
N VAL A 71 -44.81 -21.30 -43.59
CA VAL A 71 -43.80 -20.69 -44.47
C VAL A 71 -42.49 -21.48 -44.45
N GLU A 72 -42.07 -21.95 -43.29
CA GLU A 72 -40.85 -22.76 -43.14
C GLU A 72 -40.94 -24.07 -43.93
N VAL A 73 -42.03 -24.83 -43.78
CA VAL A 73 -42.23 -26.11 -44.47
C VAL A 73 -42.36 -25.90 -45.99
N GLU A 74 -43.09 -24.87 -46.42
CA GLU A 74 -43.26 -24.53 -47.84
C GLU A 74 -41.95 -24.07 -48.49
N SER A 75 -41.10 -23.36 -47.75
CA SER A 75 -39.82 -22.84 -48.26
C SER A 75 -38.84 -23.94 -48.71
N ILE A 76 -39.01 -25.16 -48.21
CA ILE A 76 -38.25 -26.35 -48.60
C ILE A 76 -39.05 -27.30 -49.52
N HIS A 77 -40.15 -26.85 -50.10
CA HIS A 77 -41.10 -27.63 -50.90
C HIS A 77 -41.71 -28.84 -50.16
N GLY A 78 -41.83 -28.76 -48.83
CA GLY A 78 -42.48 -29.78 -48.01
C GLY A 78 -44.01 -29.66 -48.04
N GLU A 79 -44.70 -30.78 -47.78
CA GLU A 79 -46.15 -30.80 -47.58
C GLU A 79 -46.48 -30.46 -46.13
N VAL A 80 -47.38 -29.49 -45.93
CA VAL A 80 -47.88 -29.08 -44.62
C VAL A 80 -49.09 -29.94 -44.26
N LEU A 81 -49.17 -30.41 -43.02
CA LEU A 81 -50.31 -31.19 -42.55
C LEU A 81 -51.64 -30.42 -42.68
N ASP A 82 -52.68 -31.08 -43.19
CA ASP A 82 -54.02 -30.51 -43.37
C ASP A 82 -54.55 -29.92 -42.05
N GLU A 83 -54.32 -30.58 -40.91
CA GLU A 83 -54.78 -30.10 -39.60
C GLU A 83 -54.15 -28.77 -39.18
N ILE A 84 -52.90 -28.50 -39.61
CA ILE A 84 -52.20 -27.23 -39.37
C ILE A 84 -52.82 -26.11 -40.22
N TYR A 85 -53.16 -26.41 -41.48
CA TYR A 85 -53.84 -25.46 -42.37
C TYR A 85 -55.25 -25.14 -41.91
N GLU A 86 -56.04 -26.16 -41.55
CA GLU A 86 -57.39 -25.99 -41.02
C GLU A 86 -57.38 -25.10 -39.78
N LEU A 87 -56.51 -25.38 -38.80
CA LEU A 87 -56.39 -24.57 -37.60
C LEU A 87 -55.93 -23.13 -37.90
N TYR A 88 -54.98 -22.95 -38.83
CA TYR A 88 -54.52 -21.61 -39.21
C TYR A 88 -55.62 -20.80 -39.90
N ALA A 89 -56.39 -21.43 -40.78
CA ALA A 89 -57.54 -20.83 -41.45
C ALA A 89 -58.64 -20.45 -40.44
N ASP A 90 -58.94 -21.33 -39.50
CA ASP A 90 -59.91 -21.09 -38.43
C ASP A 90 -59.51 -19.87 -37.56
N ILE A 91 -58.24 -19.80 -37.15
CA ILE A 91 -57.73 -18.68 -36.34
C ILE A 91 -57.75 -17.36 -37.13
N ILE A 92 -57.40 -17.36 -38.41
CA ILE A 92 -57.46 -16.15 -39.25
C ILE A 92 -58.89 -15.67 -39.44
N THR A 93 -59.84 -16.60 -39.58
CA THR A 93 -61.25 -16.27 -39.81
C THR A 93 -61.89 -15.76 -38.52
N SER A 94 -61.56 -16.37 -37.38
CA SER A 94 -62.04 -15.97 -36.05
C SER A 94 -61.50 -14.62 -35.57
N LEU A 95 -60.23 -14.28 -35.87
CA LEU A 95 -59.62 -13.02 -35.43
C LEU A 95 -60.04 -11.79 -36.25
N LYS A 96 -60.79 -11.95 -37.36
CA LYS A 96 -61.27 -10.83 -38.19
C LYS A 96 -62.44 -10.06 -37.57
N ASP A 97 -63.14 -10.64 -36.59
CA ASP A 97 -64.31 -10.03 -35.93
C ASP A 97 -63.97 -9.28 -34.63
N ASP A 98 -62.78 -9.48 -34.05
CA ASP A 98 -62.35 -8.80 -32.81
C ASP A 98 -61.53 -7.53 -33.11
N GLN A 99 -62.21 -6.45 -33.51
CA GLN A 99 -61.62 -5.11 -33.52
C GLN A 99 -61.65 -4.41 -32.15
N PHE A 100 -62.09 -5.08 -31.07
CA PHE A 100 -62.15 -4.53 -29.72
C PHE A 100 -61.55 -5.49 -28.69
N VAL A 101 -60.21 -5.59 -28.63
CA VAL A 101 -59.55 -6.06 -27.40
C VAL A 101 -58.40 -5.12 -27.07
N GLU A 102 -58.75 -3.98 -26.48
CA GLU A 102 -57.79 -3.06 -25.87
C GLU A 102 -57.60 -3.36 -24.37
N LYS A 103 -56.32 -3.35 -23.98
CA LYS A 103 -55.75 -2.91 -22.68
C LYS A 103 -55.68 -3.81 -21.43
N SER A 104 -56.10 -5.07 -21.38
CA SER A 104 -55.70 -5.95 -20.24
C SER A 104 -55.58 -7.45 -20.55
N MET A 105 -54.91 -7.82 -21.63
CA MET A 105 -54.74 -9.25 -21.96
C MET A 105 -53.63 -9.89 -21.12
N ARG A 106 -54.04 -10.74 -20.17
CA ARG A 106 -53.18 -11.65 -19.41
C ARG A 106 -53.07 -12.98 -20.15
N VAL A 107 -51.85 -13.50 -20.27
CA VAL A 107 -51.53 -14.79 -20.89
C VAL A 107 -50.87 -15.73 -19.89
N HIS A 108 -51.05 -17.03 -20.09
CA HIS A 108 -50.39 -18.05 -19.27
C HIS A 108 -49.12 -18.52 -19.97
N LYS A 109 -47.98 -18.27 -19.33
CA LYS A 109 -46.67 -18.82 -19.69
C LYS A 109 -46.31 -19.93 -18.71
N THR A 110 -45.57 -20.94 -19.14
CA THR A 110 -44.99 -21.93 -18.22
C THR A 110 -43.49 -22.00 -18.43
N ILE A 111 -42.74 -21.56 -17.42
CA ILE A 111 -41.28 -21.60 -17.44
C ILE A 111 -40.86 -22.96 -16.88
N THR A 112 -40.13 -23.73 -17.68
CA THR A 112 -39.70 -25.09 -17.31
C THR A 112 -38.20 -25.12 -17.14
N PHE A 113 -37.69 -25.24 -15.92
CA PHE A 113 -36.27 -25.45 -15.66
C PHE A 113 -35.92 -26.93 -15.83
N LEU A 114 -34.96 -27.21 -16.72
CA LEU A 114 -34.55 -28.55 -17.13
C LEU A 114 -33.19 -28.88 -16.52
N PHE A 115 -33.15 -29.83 -15.59
CA PHE A 115 -31.94 -30.21 -14.87
C PHE A 115 -31.13 -31.27 -15.64
N PRO A 116 -29.83 -31.02 -15.95
CA PRO A 116 -28.95 -31.99 -16.60
C PRO A 116 -28.77 -33.30 -15.80
N ASP A 117 -28.28 -34.37 -16.46
CA ASP A 117 -28.08 -35.70 -15.84
C ASP A 117 -27.18 -35.69 -14.59
N GLY A 118 -26.28 -34.71 -14.45
CA GLY A 118 -25.37 -34.56 -13.30
C GLY A 118 -25.94 -33.83 -12.08
N CYS A 119 -27.16 -33.29 -12.15
CA CYS A 119 -27.74 -32.46 -11.09
C CYS A 119 -28.71 -33.21 -10.16
N ILE A 120 -28.76 -34.55 -10.20
CA ILE A 120 -29.75 -35.31 -9.43
C ILE A 120 -29.56 -35.19 -7.90
N ASP A 121 -28.33 -34.93 -7.47
CA ASP A 121 -27.98 -34.73 -6.06
C ASP A 121 -28.15 -33.27 -5.60
N LEU A 122 -28.50 -32.34 -6.51
CA LEU A 122 -28.79 -30.95 -6.12
C LEU A 122 -30.10 -30.89 -5.31
N PRO A 123 -30.13 -30.21 -4.15
CA PRO A 123 -31.35 -30.06 -3.35
C PRO A 123 -32.52 -29.39 -4.08
N SER A 124 -32.23 -28.55 -5.08
CA SER A 124 -33.21 -27.87 -5.94
C SER A 124 -33.75 -28.76 -7.06
N CYS A 125 -33.13 -29.89 -7.37
CA CYS A 125 -33.52 -30.74 -8.50
C CYS A 125 -34.70 -31.65 -8.13
N PRO A 126 -35.88 -31.50 -8.76
CA PRO A 126 -36.99 -32.41 -8.51
C PRO A 126 -36.71 -33.80 -9.10
N LYS A 127 -37.35 -34.84 -8.57
CA LYS A 127 -37.20 -36.24 -9.08
C LYS A 127 -37.51 -36.38 -10.57
N SER A 128 -38.40 -35.54 -11.09
CA SER A 128 -38.76 -35.46 -12.52
C SER A 128 -37.66 -34.84 -13.39
N ARG A 129 -36.66 -34.20 -12.78
CA ARG A 129 -35.63 -33.33 -13.40
C ARG A 129 -36.20 -32.12 -14.16
N LYS A 130 -37.47 -31.80 -13.90
CA LYS A 130 -38.21 -30.71 -14.52
C LYS A 130 -38.97 -29.95 -13.44
N LEU A 131 -38.67 -28.67 -13.29
CA LEU A 131 -39.44 -27.75 -12.45
C LEU A 131 -40.27 -26.85 -13.37
N MET A 132 -41.59 -26.98 -13.31
CA MET A 132 -42.51 -26.18 -14.12
C MET A 132 -43.14 -25.08 -13.26
N VAL A 133 -43.02 -23.83 -13.73
CA VAL A 133 -43.54 -22.64 -13.07
C VAL A 133 -44.56 -21.96 -13.99
N PRO A 134 -45.87 -22.27 -13.86
CA PRO A 134 -46.91 -21.52 -14.54
C PRO A 134 -46.98 -20.07 -14.01
N LEU A 135 -47.09 -19.11 -14.92
CA LEU A 135 -47.18 -17.68 -14.62
C LEU A 135 -48.24 -17.04 -15.51
N GLN A 136 -49.06 -16.18 -14.92
CA GLN A 136 -49.88 -15.21 -15.59
C GLN A 136 -49.06 -13.94 -15.83
N CYS A 137 -48.91 -13.56 -17.10
CA CYS A 137 -48.12 -12.42 -17.55
C CYS A 137 -48.97 -11.48 -18.41
N SER A 138 -48.68 -10.17 -18.39
CA SER A 138 -49.21 -9.22 -19.36
C SER A 138 -48.41 -9.27 -20.67
N LEU A 139 -49.08 -8.96 -21.78
CA LEU A 139 -48.44 -8.68 -23.07
C LEU A 139 -48.30 -7.18 -23.33
N ASN A 140 -48.86 -6.34 -22.46
CA ASN A 140 -48.77 -4.89 -22.52
C ASN A 140 -47.61 -4.40 -21.63
N MET A 141 -46.72 -3.57 -22.18
CA MET A 141 -45.62 -2.94 -21.42
C MET A 141 -45.82 -1.42 -21.25
N LEU A 142 -47.08 -0.95 -21.29
CA LEU A 142 -47.48 0.45 -21.05
C LEU A 142 -48.33 0.56 -19.78
N GLU A 143 -48.33 1.74 -19.15
CA GLU A 143 -49.22 2.20 -18.05
C GLU A 143 -49.62 1.12 -17.02
N GLY A 144 -48.82 0.96 -15.96
CA GLY A 144 -49.16 0.13 -14.78
C GLY A 144 -49.01 -1.39 -14.97
N ASP A 145 -48.78 -1.87 -16.18
CA ASP A 145 -48.71 -3.31 -16.50
C ASP A 145 -47.28 -3.84 -16.70
N THR A 146 -46.30 -2.95 -16.66
CA THR A 146 -44.87 -3.22 -16.89
C THR A 146 -44.31 -4.28 -15.93
N GLY A 147 -44.69 -4.25 -14.66
CA GLY A 147 -44.30 -5.25 -13.66
C GLY A 147 -45.00 -6.61 -13.82
N CYS A 148 -46.09 -6.67 -14.59
CA CYS A 148 -46.81 -7.91 -14.88
C CYS A 148 -46.17 -8.71 -16.05
N SER A 149 -45.04 -8.26 -16.60
CA SER A 149 -44.30 -8.97 -17.66
C SER A 149 -43.10 -9.74 -17.10
N ILE A 150 -42.72 -10.84 -17.74
CA ILE A 150 -41.51 -11.58 -17.37
C ILE A 150 -40.28 -10.87 -17.95
N TRP A 151 -39.31 -10.58 -17.08
CA TRP A 151 -38.09 -9.90 -17.48
C TRP A 151 -36.96 -10.90 -17.72
N PRO A 152 -36.14 -10.70 -18.75
CA PRO A 152 -34.91 -11.45 -18.96
C PRO A 152 -34.14 -11.68 -17.64
N SER A 153 -33.79 -10.62 -16.91
CA SER A 153 -32.97 -10.74 -15.70
C SER A 153 -33.60 -11.58 -14.58
N SER A 154 -34.94 -11.72 -14.56
CA SER A 154 -35.62 -12.59 -13.60
C SER A 154 -35.41 -14.08 -13.90
N LEU A 155 -35.23 -14.44 -15.18
CA LEU A 155 -34.94 -15.82 -15.60
C LEU A 155 -33.55 -16.26 -15.13
N LEU A 156 -32.52 -15.43 -15.33
CA LEU A 156 -31.16 -15.72 -14.84
C LEU A 156 -31.07 -15.74 -13.33
N LEU A 157 -31.72 -14.80 -12.66
CA LEU A 157 -31.69 -14.78 -11.21
C LEU A 157 -32.33 -16.04 -10.64
N SER A 158 -33.41 -16.51 -11.26
CA SER A 158 -34.06 -17.78 -10.93
C SER A 158 -33.18 -18.99 -11.25
N GLU A 159 -32.51 -19.00 -12.40
CA GLU A 159 -31.54 -20.03 -12.79
C GLU A 159 -30.36 -20.09 -11.81
N PHE A 160 -29.86 -18.93 -11.37
CA PHE A 160 -28.81 -18.80 -10.37
C PHE A 160 -29.25 -19.36 -9.01
N ILE A 161 -30.46 -19.03 -8.56
CA ILE A 161 -31.03 -19.58 -7.31
C ILE A 161 -31.12 -21.10 -7.36
N LEU A 162 -31.61 -21.65 -8.47
CA LEU A 162 -31.77 -23.09 -8.64
C LEU A 162 -30.43 -23.81 -8.82
N SER A 163 -29.42 -23.13 -9.37
CA SER A 163 -28.06 -23.69 -9.55
C SER A 163 -27.23 -23.69 -8.27
N PHE A 164 -27.49 -22.75 -7.37
CA PHE A 164 -26.75 -22.57 -6.11
C PHE A 164 -27.69 -22.49 -4.90
N PRO A 165 -28.52 -23.52 -4.65
CA PRO A 165 -29.55 -23.49 -3.61
C PRO A 165 -28.98 -23.29 -2.20
N GLU A 166 -27.74 -23.71 -1.95
CA GLU A 166 -27.04 -23.56 -0.68
C GLU A 166 -26.82 -22.10 -0.24
N ILE A 167 -26.78 -21.17 -1.20
CA ILE A 167 -26.66 -19.74 -0.90
C ILE A 167 -27.96 -19.23 -0.25
N PHE A 168 -29.12 -19.71 -0.71
CA PHE A 168 -30.43 -19.17 -0.37
C PHE A 168 -31.21 -20.01 0.66
N SER A 169 -30.88 -21.31 0.77
CA SER A 169 -31.53 -22.23 1.70
C SER A 169 -31.41 -21.75 3.14
N ASN A 170 -32.53 -21.75 3.87
CA ASN A 170 -32.62 -21.25 5.25
C ASN A 170 -32.24 -19.77 5.45
N LYS A 171 -32.16 -18.97 4.38
CA LYS A 171 -31.86 -17.53 4.46
C LYS A 171 -33.11 -16.67 4.33
N SER A 172 -33.11 -15.52 5.02
CA SER A 172 -34.12 -14.48 4.81
C SER A 172 -33.81 -13.69 3.55
N CYS A 173 -34.68 -13.80 2.54
CA CYS A 173 -34.52 -13.22 1.21
C CYS A 173 -35.56 -12.11 0.98
N PHE A 174 -35.08 -10.98 0.44
CA PHE A 174 -35.88 -9.79 0.16
C PHE A 174 -35.64 -9.34 -1.28
N GLU A 175 -36.67 -9.39 -2.11
CA GLU A 175 -36.57 -8.95 -3.50
C GLU A 175 -37.16 -7.55 -3.68
N VAL A 176 -36.36 -6.65 -4.27
CA VAL A 176 -36.74 -5.30 -4.65
C VAL A 176 -37.23 -5.33 -6.10
N GLY A 177 -38.48 -4.96 -6.36
CA GLY A 177 -39.05 -4.95 -7.72
C GLY A 177 -39.32 -6.35 -8.27
N SER A 178 -40.15 -7.11 -7.59
CA SER A 178 -40.37 -8.56 -7.84
C SER A 178 -41.17 -8.90 -9.09
N GLY A 179 -41.87 -7.94 -9.71
CA GLY A 179 -42.61 -8.15 -10.96
C GLY A 179 -43.62 -9.31 -10.88
N VAL A 180 -43.49 -10.32 -11.76
CA VAL A 180 -44.39 -11.49 -11.82
C VAL A 180 -44.18 -12.51 -10.69
N GLY A 181 -43.15 -12.37 -9.85
CA GLY A 181 -42.90 -13.22 -8.69
C GLY A 181 -42.11 -14.52 -8.95
N LEU A 182 -41.54 -14.69 -10.16
CA LEU A 182 -40.80 -15.90 -10.54
C LEU A 182 -39.64 -16.21 -9.57
N VAL A 183 -38.85 -15.20 -9.21
CA VAL A 183 -37.72 -15.33 -8.29
C VAL A 183 -38.19 -15.81 -6.92
N GLY A 184 -39.28 -15.26 -6.40
CA GLY A 184 -39.91 -15.70 -5.16
C GLY A 184 -40.35 -17.16 -5.17
N ILE A 185 -40.91 -17.65 -6.28
CA ILE A 185 -41.29 -19.05 -6.44
C ILE A 185 -40.05 -19.96 -6.38
N CYS A 186 -38.96 -19.57 -7.04
CA CYS A 186 -37.69 -20.30 -6.98
C CYS A 186 -37.06 -20.29 -5.58
N LEU A 187 -37.14 -19.17 -4.84
CA LEU A 187 -36.67 -19.08 -3.44
C LEU A 187 -37.46 -20.00 -2.51
N ALA A 188 -38.79 -20.06 -2.66
CA ALA A 188 -39.63 -20.98 -1.91
C ALA A 188 -39.27 -22.44 -2.24
N HIS A 189 -39.03 -22.76 -3.52
CA HIS A 189 -38.63 -24.09 -3.97
C HIS A 189 -37.30 -24.56 -3.35
N VAL A 190 -36.33 -23.65 -3.18
CA VAL A 190 -35.05 -23.95 -2.50
C VAL A 190 -35.11 -23.79 -0.98
N LYS A 191 -36.30 -23.59 -0.41
CA LYS A 191 -36.55 -23.52 1.05
C LYS A 191 -35.78 -22.38 1.74
N ALA A 192 -35.86 -21.17 1.19
CA ALA A 192 -35.51 -19.96 1.93
C ALA A 192 -36.33 -19.89 3.24
N SER A 193 -35.75 -19.39 4.33
CA SER A 193 -36.43 -19.34 5.64
C SER A 193 -37.51 -18.26 5.71
N LYS A 194 -37.35 -17.21 4.91
CA LYS A 194 -38.33 -16.14 4.73
C LYS A 194 -38.18 -15.56 3.33
N VAL A 195 -39.28 -15.38 2.61
CA VAL A 195 -39.30 -14.72 1.29
C VAL A 195 -40.21 -13.51 1.36
N THR A 196 -39.64 -12.32 1.11
CA THR A 196 -40.37 -11.05 1.01
C THR A 196 -40.22 -10.49 -0.40
N LEU A 197 -41.33 -10.40 -1.11
CA LEU A 197 -41.42 -9.84 -2.46
C LEU A 197 -42.02 -8.44 -2.39
N THR A 198 -41.41 -7.49 -3.09
CA THR A 198 -41.84 -6.09 -3.03
C THR A 198 -42.00 -5.46 -4.40
N ASP A 199 -43.02 -4.62 -4.53
CA ASP A 199 -43.21 -3.80 -5.73
C ASP A 199 -43.92 -2.49 -5.37
N GLY A 200 -43.69 -1.45 -6.17
CA GLY A 200 -44.30 -0.13 -6.00
C GLY A 200 -45.66 0.00 -6.65
N ASP A 201 -46.06 -0.95 -7.51
CA ASP A 201 -47.33 -0.93 -8.22
C ASP A 201 -48.34 -1.97 -7.69
N HIS A 202 -49.57 -1.53 -7.46
CA HIS A 202 -50.62 -2.38 -6.89
C HIS A 202 -51.14 -3.46 -7.85
N LEU A 203 -51.14 -3.20 -9.16
CA LEU A 203 -51.57 -4.19 -10.16
C LEU A 203 -50.56 -5.32 -10.28
N THR A 204 -49.28 -4.98 -10.21
CA THR A 204 -48.16 -5.91 -10.18
C THR A 204 -48.22 -6.80 -8.95
N LEU A 205 -48.46 -6.24 -7.76
CA LEU A 205 -48.66 -7.01 -6.54
C LEU A 205 -49.85 -7.97 -6.63
N ALA A 206 -50.97 -7.55 -7.22
CA ALA A 206 -52.13 -8.41 -7.41
C ALA A 206 -51.80 -9.59 -8.35
N ASN A 207 -51.14 -9.32 -9.48
CA ASN A 207 -50.71 -10.35 -10.44
C ASN A 207 -49.69 -11.33 -9.82
N MET A 208 -48.73 -10.80 -9.05
CA MET A 208 -47.74 -11.58 -8.32
C MET A 208 -48.41 -12.54 -7.33
N ARG A 209 -49.40 -12.09 -6.57
CA ARG A 209 -50.16 -12.96 -5.65
C ARG A 209 -50.90 -14.07 -6.39
N SER A 210 -51.57 -13.76 -7.49
CA SER A 210 -52.20 -14.78 -8.34
C SER A 210 -51.18 -15.80 -8.86
N ASN A 211 -49.97 -15.36 -9.22
CA ASN A 211 -48.90 -16.28 -9.65
C ASN A 211 -48.38 -17.16 -8.53
N LEU A 212 -48.27 -16.65 -7.30
CA LEU A 212 -47.90 -17.45 -6.14
C LEU A 212 -48.96 -18.53 -5.86
N GLU A 213 -50.24 -18.17 -5.90
CA GLU A 213 -51.37 -19.11 -5.76
C GLU A 213 -51.39 -20.17 -6.86
N LEU A 214 -51.13 -19.79 -8.12
CA LEU A 214 -50.99 -20.73 -9.25
C LEU A 214 -49.90 -21.77 -9.02
N ASN A 215 -48.89 -21.44 -8.21
CA ASN A 215 -47.78 -22.31 -7.84
C ASN A 215 -47.95 -22.92 -6.43
N GLN A 216 -49.16 -22.90 -5.87
CA GLN A 216 -49.51 -23.50 -4.57
C GLN A 216 -48.75 -22.87 -3.37
N LEU A 217 -48.37 -21.60 -3.47
CA LEU A 217 -47.76 -20.85 -2.38
C LEU A 217 -48.81 -19.96 -1.71
N SER A 218 -48.78 -19.89 -0.37
CA SER A 218 -49.69 -19.07 0.42
C SER A 218 -49.16 -17.64 0.54
N THR A 219 -50.04 -16.64 0.50
CA THR A 219 -49.66 -15.23 0.65
C THR A 219 -50.17 -14.65 1.96
N ASP A 220 -49.30 -13.96 2.69
CA ASP A 220 -49.67 -13.19 3.89
C ASP A 220 -49.56 -11.69 3.61
N THR A 221 -50.54 -10.93 4.11
CA THR A 221 -50.69 -9.48 3.95
C THR A 221 -50.45 -8.72 5.26
N SER A 222 -50.33 -9.41 6.39
CA SER A 222 -50.16 -8.79 7.71
C SER A 222 -48.68 -8.60 8.06
N LEU A 223 -48.34 -7.46 8.68
CA LEU A 223 -46.99 -7.14 9.17
C LEU A 223 -46.70 -7.75 10.56
N LEU A 224 -47.65 -8.52 11.12
CA LEU A 224 -47.65 -8.94 12.53
C LEU A 224 -47.91 -10.45 12.64
N GLU A 225 -46.93 -11.12 13.26
CA GLU A 225 -46.89 -12.52 13.74
C GLU A 225 -46.50 -13.61 12.72
N SER A 226 -45.35 -14.23 13.04
CA SER A 226 -44.66 -15.28 12.30
C SER A 226 -45.34 -16.64 12.45
N TYR A 227 -45.77 -17.23 11.34
CA TYR A 227 -45.91 -18.67 11.21
C TYR A 227 -44.68 -19.25 10.51
N GLU A 228 -44.08 -20.29 11.09
CA GLU A 228 -42.94 -21.06 10.55
C GLU A 228 -43.39 -22.00 9.41
N ASP A 229 -44.18 -21.51 8.46
CA ASP A 229 -44.52 -22.28 7.25
C ASP A 229 -43.62 -21.84 6.10
N PRO A 230 -42.69 -22.69 5.62
CA PRO A 230 -41.80 -22.36 4.50
C PRO A 230 -42.54 -22.14 3.16
N ASN A 231 -43.84 -22.40 3.09
CA ASN A 231 -44.67 -22.14 1.90
C ASN A 231 -45.35 -20.75 1.92
N VAL A 232 -45.07 -19.90 2.91
CA VAL A 232 -45.65 -18.55 3.00
C VAL A 232 -44.68 -17.51 2.41
N VAL A 233 -45.13 -16.79 1.39
CA VAL A 233 -44.39 -15.70 0.75
C VAL A 233 -45.07 -14.36 1.07
N GLN A 234 -44.31 -13.42 1.64
CA GLN A 234 -44.83 -12.11 2.02
C GLN A 234 -44.78 -11.16 0.82
N CYS A 235 -45.91 -10.52 0.48
CA CYS A 235 -46.00 -9.55 -0.62
C CYS A 235 -46.25 -8.14 -0.08
N VAL A 236 -45.27 -7.25 -0.18
CA VAL A 236 -45.29 -5.91 0.44
C VAL A 236 -45.30 -4.81 -0.62
N HIS A 237 -46.19 -3.83 -0.45
CA HIS A 237 -46.17 -2.61 -1.24
C HIS A 237 -45.04 -1.67 -0.81
N LEU A 238 -44.09 -1.41 -1.71
CA LEU A 238 -42.88 -0.63 -1.44
C LEU A 238 -42.62 0.41 -2.56
N PRO A 239 -43.28 1.57 -2.50
CA PRO A 239 -42.94 2.71 -3.35
C PRO A 239 -41.59 3.30 -2.93
N TRP A 240 -40.58 3.24 -3.80
CA TRP A 240 -39.20 3.55 -3.44
C TRP A 240 -38.99 4.98 -2.94
N GLU A 241 -39.62 5.96 -3.59
CA GLU A 241 -39.52 7.39 -3.29
C GLU A 241 -39.97 7.75 -1.87
N SER A 242 -41.00 7.08 -1.36
CA SER A 242 -41.61 7.36 -0.05
C SER A 242 -41.23 6.37 1.05
N ALA A 243 -40.35 5.41 0.76
CA ALA A 243 -39.96 4.38 1.72
C ALA A 243 -39.11 4.96 2.87
N SER A 244 -39.65 4.89 4.10
CA SER A 244 -38.95 5.37 5.31
C SER A 244 -37.82 4.43 5.75
N GLU A 245 -36.73 4.99 6.28
CA GLU A 245 -35.58 4.22 6.81
C GLU A 245 -35.99 3.28 7.95
N SER A 246 -36.90 3.71 8.84
CA SER A 246 -37.42 2.89 9.94
C SER A 246 -38.23 1.69 9.45
N GLY A 247 -39.00 1.87 8.37
CA GLY A 247 -39.79 0.78 7.76
C GLY A 247 -38.89 -0.26 7.07
N LEU A 248 -37.85 0.19 6.36
CA LEU A 248 -36.91 -0.68 5.67
C LEU A 248 -36.00 -1.44 6.65
N SER A 249 -35.58 -0.79 7.72
CA SER A 249 -34.71 -1.38 8.75
C SER A 249 -35.38 -2.53 9.51
N ALA A 250 -36.71 -2.66 9.47
CA ALA A 250 -37.46 -3.73 10.12
C ALA A 250 -37.33 -5.09 9.42
N PHE A 251 -37.00 -5.13 8.12
CA PHE A 251 -36.97 -6.38 7.34
C PHE A 251 -35.73 -7.23 7.61
N VAL A 252 -34.60 -6.60 7.92
CA VAL A 252 -33.29 -7.23 8.24
C VAL A 252 -32.97 -8.47 7.37
N PRO A 253 -32.98 -8.35 6.03
CA PRO A 253 -32.71 -9.49 5.17
C PRO A 253 -31.25 -9.98 5.29
N GLU A 254 -31.02 -11.26 5.00
CA GLU A 254 -29.66 -11.77 4.79
C GLU A 254 -29.27 -11.67 3.31
N ILE A 255 -30.24 -11.76 2.41
CA ILE A 255 -30.03 -11.68 0.97
C ILE A 255 -31.04 -10.69 0.39
N ILE A 256 -30.54 -9.70 -0.34
CA ILE A 256 -31.32 -8.79 -1.17
C ILE A 256 -31.21 -9.24 -2.63
N LEU A 257 -32.31 -9.20 -3.35
CA LEU A 257 -32.42 -9.63 -4.75
C LEU A 257 -33.04 -8.51 -5.59
N GLY A 258 -32.66 -8.44 -6.85
CA GLY A 258 -33.27 -7.51 -7.79
C GLY A 258 -33.08 -7.97 -9.22
N ALA A 259 -34.18 -8.02 -9.98
CA ALA A 259 -34.17 -8.39 -11.39
C ALA A 259 -34.58 -7.19 -12.26
N ASP A 260 -33.64 -6.71 -13.06
CA ASP A 260 -33.82 -5.63 -14.04
C ASP A 260 -34.32 -4.29 -13.49
N ILE A 261 -34.02 -4.02 -12.22
CA ILE A 261 -34.41 -2.79 -11.49
C ILE A 261 -33.67 -1.51 -11.93
N LEU A 262 -32.76 -1.60 -12.90
CA LEU A 262 -32.02 -0.45 -13.47
C LEU A 262 -32.65 0.03 -14.79
N TYR A 263 -33.96 0.19 -14.82
CA TYR A 263 -34.71 0.51 -16.04
C TYR A 263 -35.01 2.01 -16.23
N ASP A 264 -35.20 2.77 -15.14
CA ASP A 264 -35.41 4.22 -15.16
C ASP A 264 -34.37 4.95 -14.29
N ARG A 265 -33.68 5.92 -14.91
CA ARG A 265 -32.67 6.75 -14.27
C ARG A 265 -33.23 7.57 -13.10
N SER A 266 -34.50 7.98 -13.17
CA SER A 266 -35.14 8.80 -12.14
C SER A 266 -35.19 8.09 -10.77
N CYS A 267 -35.30 6.76 -10.79
CA CYS A 267 -35.44 5.92 -9.61
C CYS A 267 -34.10 5.59 -8.90
N PHE A 268 -32.96 5.89 -9.49
CA PHE A 268 -31.65 5.42 -8.98
C PHE A 268 -31.28 5.96 -7.60
N PRO A 269 -31.49 7.26 -7.27
CA PRO A 269 -31.19 7.76 -5.91
C PRO A 269 -31.97 7.01 -4.83
N ASP A 270 -33.26 6.76 -5.07
CA ASP A 270 -34.13 6.03 -4.14
C ASP A 270 -33.76 4.55 -4.05
N LEU A 271 -33.42 3.92 -5.17
CA LEU A 271 -32.95 2.54 -5.20
C LEU A 271 -31.64 2.37 -4.43
N VAL A 272 -30.64 3.21 -4.69
CA VAL A 272 -29.35 3.15 -3.98
C VAL A 272 -29.55 3.40 -2.48
N ARG A 273 -30.44 4.33 -2.11
CA ARG A 273 -30.83 4.55 -0.70
C ARG A 273 -31.40 3.27 -0.07
N ILE A 274 -32.33 2.59 -0.75
CA ILE A 274 -32.93 1.34 -0.27
C ILE A 274 -31.85 0.26 -0.09
N LEU A 275 -31.00 0.05 -1.09
CA LEU A 275 -29.93 -0.94 -1.04
C LEU A 275 -28.97 -0.64 0.12
N ALA A 276 -28.56 0.62 0.30
CA ALA A 276 -27.69 1.03 1.39
C ALA A 276 -28.32 0.78 2.78
N ILE A 277 -29.63 1.04 2.94
CA ILE A 277 -30.33 0.79 4.20
C ILE A 277 -30.46 -0.71 4.48
N LEU A 278 -30.85 -1.50 3.48
CA LEU A 278 -31.03 -2.96 3.64
C LEU A 278 -29.70 -3.69 3.85
N LEU A 279 -28.59 -3.17 3.28
CA LEU A 279 -27.25 -3.70 3.47
C LEU A 279 -26.63 -3.28 4.82
N ASN A 280 -27.17 -2.27 5.50
CA ASN A 280 -26.63 -1.78 6.76
C ASN A 280 -27.30 -2.46 7.97
N ARG A 281 -26.57 -3.33 8.67
CA ARG A 281 -27.08 -3.98 9.90
C ARG A 281 -27.03 -3.04 11.09
N ARG A 282 -28.16 -2.42 11.46
CA ARG A 282 -28.39 -2.01 12.85
C ARG A 282 -29.04 -3.15 13.63
N LYS A 283 -28.26 -3.97 14.33
CA LYS A 283 -28.82 -4.80 15.41
C LYS A 283 -29.18 -3.88 16.56
N SER A 284 -30.47 -3.72 16.85
CA SER A 284 -30.93 -3.29 18.16
C SER A 284 -30.60 -4.39 19.18
N ASP A 285 -29.87 -4.03 20.24
CA ASP A 285 -29.55 -4.89 21.37
C ASP A 285 -30.82 -5.47 22.04
N SER A 286 -30.92 -6.81 22.16
CA SER A 286 -31.36 -7.49 23.40
C SER A 286 -31.42 -9.03 23.28
N SER A 287 -30.74 -9.70 24.22
CA SER A 287 -31.05 -10.99 24.89
C SER A 287 -31.22 -12.32 24.11
N SER A 288 -30.23 -13.19 24.33
CA SER A 288 -30.30 -14.64 24.63
C SER A 288 -31.23 -15.57 23.82
N ARG A 289 -30.63 -16.45 23.01
CA ARG A 289 -31.07 -17.86 22.85
C ARG A 289 -29.84 -18.75 22.65
N LYS A 290 -29.62 -19.67 23.60
CA LYS A 290 -28.72 -20.82 23.48
C LYS A 290 -29.45 -21.87 22.65
N GLU A 291 -28.80 -22.42 21.62
CA GLU A 291 -29.21 -23.70 21.07
C GLU A 291 -28.01 -24.61 20.81
N SER A 292 -28.21 -25.85 21.24
CA SER A 292 -27.29 -26.98 21.22
C SER A 292 -27.52 -27.82 19.97
N THR A 293 -26.46 -28.16 19.24
CA THR A 293 -26.54 -29.17 18.18
C THR A 293 -25.47 -30.24 18.37
N LYS A 294 -25.96 -31.45 18.65
CA LYS A 294 -25.23 -32.71 18.63
C LYS A 294 -24.86 -33.05 17.18
N GLY A 295 -23.66 -33.58 16.99
CA GLY A 295 -23.11 -33.96 15.70
C GLY A 295 -23.83 -35.14 15.04
N PHE A 296 -23.77 -35.13 13.71
CA PHE A 296 -23.88 -36.31 12.86
C PHE A 296 -22.75 -36.23 11.82
N THR A 297 -21.82 -37.18 11.89
CA THR A 297 -20.80 -37.45 10.87
C THR A 297 -21.39 -38.40 9.83
N LEU A 298 -21.25 -38.06 8.55
CA LEU A 298 -21.39 -39.02 7.46
C LEU A 298 -20.13 -38.95 6.59
N ASP A 299 -19.37 -40.04 6.62
CA ASP A 299 -18.27 -40.32 5.69
C ASP A 299 -18.86 -40.65 4.32
N THR A 300 -18.45 -39.92 3.27
CA THR A 300 -18.42 -40.48 1.91
C THR A 300 -17.39 -39.72 1.06
N LYS A 301 -16.42 -40.47 0.53
CA LYS A 301 -15.33 -39.97 -0.32
C LYS A 301 -15.87 -39.52 -1.68
N CYS A 302 -15.73 -38.23 -1.98
CA CYS A 302 -15.63 -37.71 -3.34
C CYS A 302 -14.54 -36.64 -3.38
N ASN A 303 -13.73 -36.62 -4.43
CA ASN A 303 -12.57 -35.74 -4.60
C ASN A 303 -12.98 -34.27 -4.49
N THR A 304 -12.53 -33.60 -3.44
CA THR A 304 -12.84 -32.19 -3.10
C THR A 304 -11.55 -31.39 -3.10
N ASN A 305 -11.08 -31.01 -4.29
CA ASN A 305 -10.01 -30.01 -4.41
C ASN A 305 -10.44 -28.70 -5.09
N ASP A 306 -11.69 -28.59 -5.56
CA ASP A 306 -12.26 -27.33 -6.10
C ASP A 306 -13.42 -26.77 -5.26
N LEU A 307 -13.83 -27.45 -4.16
CA LEU A 307 -14.96 -27.01 -3.30
C LEU A 307 -14.60 -26.01 -2.20
N ASN A 308 -13.32 -25.77 -1.94
CA ASN A 308 -12.87 -24.91 -0.83
C ASN A 308 -12.90 -23.41 -1.17
N ASP A 309 -13.05 -23.03 -2.46
CA ASP A 309 -13.28 -21.63 -2.87
C ASP A 309 -14.78 -21.27 -2.91
N LEU A 310 -15.67 -22.28 -2.88
CA LEU A 310 -17.12 -22.09 -3.08
C LEU A 310 -17.85 -21.56 -1.83
N THR A 311 -17.26 -21.67 -0.64
CA THR A 311 -17.86 -21.25 0.64
C THR A 311 -17.37 -19.87 1.14
N ALA A 312 -16.42 -19.25 0.45
CA ALA A 312 -15.81 -17.98 0.84
C ALA A 312 -16.73 -16.75 0.67
N VAL A 313 -17.88 -16.89 -0.02
CA VAL A 313 -18.93 -15.85 -0.12
C VAL A 313 -20.06 -16.11 0.89
N THR A 314 -19.74 -16.61 2.07
CA THR A 314 -20.65 -16.53 3.23
C THR A 314 -20.28 -15.33 4.07
N SER A 315 -20.40 -14.13 3.49
CA SER A 315 -20.28 -12.89 4.25
C SER A 315 -21.31 -12.92 5.38
N LYS A 316 -20.87 -12.75 6.63
CA LYS A 316 -21.76 -12.70 7.80
C LYS A 316 -22.69 -11.48 7.82
N GLY A 317 -22.61 -10.60 6.82
CA GLY A 317 -23.49 -9.44 6.60
C GLY A 317 -24.41 -9.64 5.39
N PRO A 318 -25.46 -8.81 5.27
CA PRO A 318 -26.38 -8.86 4.14
C PRO A 318 -25.65 -8.57 2.82
N VAL A 319 -26.08 -9.22 1.75
CA VAL A 319 -25.56 -9.03 0.39
C VAL A 319 -26.69 -8.78 -0.58
N ALA A 320 -26.44 -8.03 -1.67
CA ALA A 320 -27.43 -7.86 -2.73
C ALA A 320 -26.96 -8.48 -4.05
N TYR A 321 -27.76 -9.38 -4.61
CA TYR A 321 -27.59 -9.93 -5.96
C TYR A 321 -28.54 -9.22 -6.92
N ILE A 322 -27.99 -8.46 -7.87
CA ILE A 322 -28.76 -7.71 -8.85
C ILE A 322 -28.42 -8.23 -10.25
N ALA A 323 -29.41 -8.83 -10.90
CA ALA A 323 -29.33 -9.21 -12.31
C ALA A 323 -29.90 -8.06 -13.16
N THR A 324 -29.20 -7.61 -14.19
CA THR A 324 -29.67 -6.47 -15.00
C THR A 324 -29.13 -6.50 -16.42
N VAL A 325 -29.91 -5.94 -17.36
CA VAL A 325 -29.48 -5.67 -18.73
C VAL A 325 -28.99 -4.23 -18.83
N ILE A 326 -27.72 -4.02 -19.20
CA ILE A 326 -27.20 -2.67 -19.48
C ILE A 326 -27.76 -2.21 -20.83
N ARG A 327 -28.74 -1.31 -20.78
CA ARG A 327 -29.35 -0.71 -21.98
C ARG A 327 -28.56 0.51 -22.49
N ASN A 328 -27.96 1.27 -21.58
CA ASN A 328 -27.18 2.47 -21.87
C ASN A 328 -26.04 2.59 -20.84
N ILE A 329 -24.81 2.77 -21.32
CA ILE A 329 -23.61 2.85 -20.47
C ILE A 329 -23.54 4.12 -19.61
N ASP A 330 -24.04 5.26 -20.10
CA ASP A 330 -24.02 6.52 -19.36
C ASP A 330 -25.00 6.48 -18.17
N THR A 331 -26.17 5.88 -18.39
CA THR A 331 -27.14 5.61 -17.34
C THR A 331 -26.53 4.69 -16.27
N PHE A 332 -25.80 3.66 -16.69
CA PHE A 332 -25.12 2.74 -15.77
C PHE A 332 -23.99 3.43 -14.99
N ASN A 333 -23.16 4.25 -15.64
CA ASN A 333 -22.09 5.01 -14.97
C ASN A 333 -22.65 5.99 -13.93
N TYR A 334 -23.79 6.63 -14.21
CA TYR A 334 -24.45 7.47 -13.21
C TYR A 334 -24.88 6.66 -11.97
N PHE A 335 -25.46 5.47 -12.17
CA PHE A 335 -25.76 4.56 -11.06
C PHE A 335 -24.50 4.17 -10.26
N LEU A 336 -23.39 3.83 -10.93
CA LEU A 336 -22.11 3.52 -10.27
C LEU A 336 -21.63 4.68 -9.38
N SER A 337 -21.77 5.92 -9.85
CA SER A 337 -21.37 7.09 -9.05
C SER A 337 -22.21 7.27 -7.77
N LEU A 338 -23.50 6.92 -7.81
CA LEU A 338 -24.37 6.97 -6.63
C LEU A 338 -24.04 5.85 -5.63
N VAL A 339 -23.70 4.66 -6.14
CA VAL A 339 -23.25 3.52 -5.35
C VAL A 339 -21.96 3.85 -4.58
N GLU A 340 -20.98 4.45 -5.26
CA GLU A 340 -19.73 4.90 -4.65
C GLU A 340 -20.00 5.94 -3.54
N GLN A 341 -20.86 6.92 -3.79
CA GLN A 341 -21.28 7.91 -2.80
C GLN A 341 -21.96 7.27 -1.57
N ALA A 342 -22.67 6.15 -1.77
CA ALA A 342 -23.31 5.39 -0.71
C ALA A 342 -22.36 4.40 0.01
N ASN A 343 -21.07 4.36 -0.35
CA ASN A 343 -20.06 3.42 0.15
C ASN A 343 -20.45 1.94 -0.06
N LEU A 344 -21.06 1.64 -1.21
CA LEU A 344 -21.31 0.26 -1.63
C LEU A 344 -20.20 -0.15 -2.62
N SER A 345 -19.70 -1.37 -2.49
CA SER A 345 -18.79 -1.99 -3.45
C SER A 345 -19.57 -2.90 -4.39
N ILE A 346 -19.08 -3.05 -5.62
CA ILE A 346 -19.70 -3.86 -6.67
C ILE A 346 -18.69 -4.88 -7.16
N THR A 347 -19.10 -6.14 -7.24
CA THR A 347 -18.36 -7.21 -7.91
C THR A 347 -19.20 -7.78 -9.04
N ASP A 348 -18.65 -7.87 -10.25
CA ASP A 348 -19.31 -8.55 -11.37
C ASP A 348 -19.12 -10.06 -11.21
N LEU A 349 -20.22 -10.80 -11.10
CA LEU A 349 -20.23 -12.25 -10.91
C LEU A 349 -20.45 -13.02 -12.22
N THR A 350 -20.65 -12.32 -13.34
CA THR A 350 -21.09 -12.92 -14.60
C THR A 350 -20.14 -14.02 -15.08
N GLU A 351 -18.83 -13.84 -14.97
CA GLU A 351 -17.84 -14.85 -15.38
C GLU A 351 -17.38 -15.74 -14.21
N ALA A 352 -17.44 -15.24 -12.97
CA ALA A 352 -16.91 -15.92 -11.79
C ALA A 352 -17.82 -17.05 -11.27
N LYS A 353 -19.14 -16.96 -11.50
CA LYS A 353 -20.13 -17.97 -11.09
C LYS A 353 -21.18 -18.15 -12.19
N MET A 354 -20.86 -19.01 -13.16
CA MET A 354 -21.80 -19.38 -14.23
C MET A 354 -22.86 -20.35 -13.68
N PRO A 355 -24.17 -20.02 -13.75
CA PRO A 355 -25.22 -20.95 -13.39
C PRO A 355 -25.29 -22.13 -14.37
N PHE A 356 -25.96 -23.21 -13.98
CA PHE A 356 -26.28 -24.29 -14.93
C PHE A 356 -27.23 -23.75 -16.01
N ASN A 357 -27.06 -24.17 -17.25
CA ASN A 357 -27.99 -23.84 -18.33
C ASN A 357 -29.29 -24.65 -18.17
N LEU A 358 -30.18 -24.20 -17.30
CA LEU A 358 -31.46 -24.85 -16.97
C LEU A 358 -32.58 -24.43 -17.93
N LEU A 359 -32.38 -23.37 -18.71
CA LEU A 359 -33.30 -22.87 -19.72
C LEU A 359 -32.72 -22.95 -21.15
N PRO A 360 -32.23 -24.12 -21.61
CA PRO A 360 -31.50 -24.25 -22.88
C PRO A 360 -32.34 -23.96 -24.13
N TYR A 361 -33.66 -23.81 -23.98
CA TYR A 361 -34.61 -23.50 -25.04
C TYR A 361 -34.94 -21.99 -25.13
N MET A 362 -34.52 -21.19 -24.15
CA MET A 362 -34.74 -19.74 -24.15
C MET A 362 -33.57 -19.03 -24.83
N GLN A 363 -33.60 -18.96 -26.16
CA GLN A 363 -32.57 -18.30 -26.97
C GLN A 363 -32.61 -16.76 -26.85
N SER A 364 -33.58 -16.20 -26.14
CA SER A 364 -33.82 -14.76 -25.99
C SER A 364 -32.91 -14.07 -24.97
N TYR A 365 -31.97 -14.78 -24.33
CA TYR A 365 -31.39 -14.36 -23.06
C TYR A 365 -29.86 -14.06 -22.97
N ASP A 366 -29.15 -13.88 -24.07
CA ASP A 366 -27.68 -13.65 -24.05
C ASP A 366 -27.18 -12.24 -23.61
N ARG A 367 -27.90 -11.48 -22.75
CA ARG A 367 -27.56 -10.05 -22.49
C ARG A 367 -27.63 -9.52 -21.04
N SER A 368 -27.84 -10.36 -20.03
CA SER A 368 -27.84 -9.87 -18.64
C SER A 368 -26.58 -10.27 -17.88
N ASN A 369 -26.19 -9.39 -16.97
CA ASN A 369 -25.06 -9.61 -16.07
C ASN A 369 -25.55 -9.72 -14.62
N MET A 370 -24.82 -10.48 -13.80
CA MET A 370 -25.07 -10.64 -12.37
C MET A 370 -24.06 -9.81 -11.57
N ARG A 371 -24.53 -8.98 -10.64
CA ARG A 371 -23.66 -8.16 -9.78
C ARG A 371 -23.95 -8.36 -8.31
N LEU A 372 -22.88 -8.41 -7.52
CA LEU A 372 -22.90 -8.49 -6.07
C LEU A 372 -22.58 -7.12 -5.47
N PHE A 373 -23.44 -6.62 -4.59
CA PHE A 373 -23.22 -5.39 -3.85
C PHE A 373 -22.96 -5.71 -2.38
N THR A 374 -21.90 -5.13 -1.82
CA THR A 374 -21.58 -5.25 -0.40
C THR A 374 -21.21 -3.88 0.18
N GLN A 375 -21.20 -3.73 1.50
CA GLN A 375 -20.72 -2.51 2.14
C GLN A 375 -19.22 -2.66 2.43
N GLU A 376 -18.38 -1.81 1.84
CA GLU A 376 -16.92 -1.89 2.02
C GLU A 376 -16.47 -0.95 3.14
N ILE A 377 -15.61 -1.46 4.02
CA ILE A 377 -15.02 -0.70 5.12
C ILE A 377 -13.59 -0.38 4.80
N GLU A 378 -13.24 0.89 4.95
CA GLU A 378 -11.86 1.33 4.82
C GLU A 378 -11.14 1.18 6.16
N VAL A 379 -10.12 0.31 6.19
CA VAL A 379 -9.38 -0.02 7.41
C VAL A 379 -8.14 0.86 7.55
N ILE A 380 -7.92 1.39 8.75
CA ILE A 380 -6.71 2.11 9.15
C ILE A 380 -6.00 1.30 10.22
N HIS A 381 -4.82 0.77 9.90
CA HIS A 381 -3.98 0.01 10.81
C HIS A 381 -3.00 0.94 11.52
N SER A 382 -3.00 0.96 12.85
CA SER A 382 -1.99 1.64 13.65
C SER A 382 -1.10 0.62 14.36
N TRP A 383 0.13 0.47 13.87
CA TRP A 383 1.14 -0.40 14.48
C TRP A 383 1.99 0.38 15.47
N SER A 384 2.24 -0.20 16.64
CA SER A 384 3.03 0.47 17.68
C SER A 384 3.82 -0.51 18.54
N ALA A 385 4.86 -0.02 19.20
CA ALA A 385 5.44 -0.70 20.36
C ALA A 385 4.55 -0.45 21.60
N PRO A 386 4.55 -1.34 22.61
CA PRO A 386 3.87 -1.09 23.88
C PRO A 386 4.27 0.25 24.49
N ARG A 387 3.33 0.88 25.20
CA ARG A 387 3.52 2.18 25.89
C ARG A 387 3.88 3.37 24.98
N SER A 388 3.61 3.27 23.67
CA SER A 388 3.84 4.35 22.68
C SER A 388 2.68 5.35 22.52
N LEU A 389 1.77 5.46 23.50
CA LEU A 389 0.52 6.25 23.41
C LEU A 389 -0.51 5.73 22.41
N SER A 390 -0.39 4.48 21.96
CA SER A 390 -1.31 3.88 20.98
C SER A 390 -2.76 3.84 21.46
N THR A 391 -3.02 3.60 22.75
CA THR A 391 -4.39 3.65 23.30
C THR A 391 -4.95 5.07 23.31
N SER A 392 -4.12 6.09 23.56
CA SER A 392 -4.55 7.50 23.45
C SER A 392 -4.90 7.87 22.01
N LEU A 393 -4.11 7.40 21.04
CA LEU A 393 -4.42 7.58 19.61
C LEU A 393 -5.71 6.84 19.24
N MET A 394 -5.92 5.62 19.73
CA MET A 394 -7.16 4.87 19.57
C MET A 394 -8.39 5.63 20.11
N TYR A 395 -8.29 6.20 21.31
CA TYR A 395 -9.36 7.00 21.91
C TYR A 395 -9.66 8.26 21.11
N SER A 396 -8.63 8.90 20.56
CA SER A 396 -8.74 10.05 19.66
C SER A 396 -9.55 9.70 18.40
N PHE A 397 -9.21 8.59 17.73
CA PHE A 397 -9.93 8.11 16.55
C PHE A 397 -11.38 7.67 16.87
N ALA A 398 -11.62 7.13 18.07
CA ALA A 398 -12.96 6.77 18.53
C ALA A 398 -13.92 7.96 18.70
N GLN A 399 -13.42 9.21 18.74
CA GLN A 399 -14.27 10.40 18.83
C GLN A 399 -14.85 10.84 17.49
N ARG A 400 -14.51 10.13 16.41
CA ARG A 400 -15.01 10.45 15.06
C ARG A 400 -16.37 9.79 14.84
N ASP A 401 -17.29 10.54 14.25
CA ASP A 401 -18.65 10.09 13.95
C ASP A 401 -18.73 8.93 12.93
N ASN A 402 -17.75 8.87 12.02
CA ASN A 402 -17.68 7.93 10.90
C ASN A 402 -16.66 6.80 11.11
N MET A 403 -16.19 6.60 12.34
CA MET A 403 -15.16 5.62 12.70
C MET A 403 -15.69 4.59 13.69
N GLU A 404 -15.36 3.33 13.46
CA GLU A 404 -15.38 2.30 14.49
C GLU A 404 -13.96 1.85 14.83
N VAL A 405 -13.77 1.30 16.02
CA VAL A 405 -12.42 1.08 16.56
C VAL A 405 -12.29 -0.32 17.14
N LEU A 406 -11.20 -0.99 16.79
CA LEU A 406 -10.81 -2.29 17.32
C LEU A 406 -9.51 -2.18 18.12
N ASP A 407 -9.56 -2.66 19.36
CA ASP A 407 -8.41 -2.71 20.25
C ASP A 407 -7.69 -4.06 20.13
N GLU A 408 -6.48 -4.06 19.54
CA GLU A 408 -5.59 -5.22 19.33
C GLU A 408 -6.30 -6.50 18.89
N PRO A 409 -7.03 -6.49 17.76
CA PRO A 409 -7.81 -7.65 17.32
C PRO A 409 -6.94 -8.89 17.06
N LEU A 410 -5.65 -8.72 16.76
CA LEU A 410 -4.68 -9.80 16.54
C LEU A 410 -4.09 -10.40 17.83
N TYR A 411 -4.32 -9.80 19.00
CA TYR A 411 -3.71 -10.23 20.24
C TYR A 411 -4.11 -11.66 20.68
N PRO A 412 -5.38 -12.12 20.56
CA PRO A 412 -5.74 -13.50 20.85
C PRO A 412 -5.00 -14.50 19.97
N ALA A 413 -4.84 -14.21 18.66
CA ALA A 413 -4.07 -15.05 17.75
C ALA A 413 -2.60 -15.10 18.14
N PHE A 414 -2.02 -13.96 18.52
CA PHE A 414 -0.68 -13.88 19.10
C PHE A 414 -0.53 -14.78 20.33
N LEU A 415 -1.42 -14.70 21.32
CA LEU A 415 -1.36 -15.52 22.55
C LEU A 415 -1.54 -17.02 22.29
N ARG A 416 -2.36 -17.37 21.29
CA ARG A 416 -2.57 -18.76 20.88
C ARG A 416 -1.32 -19.36 20.24
N VAL A 417 -0.74 -18.66 19.25
CA VAL A 417 0.40 -19.16 18.46
C VAL A 417 1.69 -19.14 19.26
N THR A 418 1.94 -18.06 20.00
CA THR A 418 3.21 -17.89 20.72
C THR A 418 3.24 -18.54 22.09
N GLY A 419 2.07 -18.88 22.65
CA GLY A 419 1.96 -19.46 23.98
C GLY A 419 2.38 -18.51 25.11
N PHE A 420 2.45 -17.20 24.85
CA PHE A 420 2.88 -16.22 25.85
C PHE A 420 2.00 -16.26 27.10
N ASP A 421 2.64 -16.39 28.26
CA ASP A 421 1.94 -16.46 29.53
C ASP A 421 1.45 -15.07 29.98
N ARG A 422 0.15 -14.99 30.26
CA ARG A 422 -0.54 -13.80 30.76
C ARG A 422 -1.62 -14.23 31.75
N PRO A 423 -1.84 -13.48 32.83
CA PRO A 423 -2.87 -13.81 33.84
C PRO A 423 -4.29 -13.95 33.27
N TYR A 424 -4.57 -13.28 32.16
CA TYR A 424 -5.87 -13.22 31.49
C TYR A 424 -5.91 -14.02 30.17
N ARG A 425 -4.88 -14.84 29.88
CA ARG A 425 -4.76 -15.58 28.62
C ARG A 425 -5.97 -16.48 28.34
N GLU A 426 -6.33 -17.33 29.29
CA GLU A 426 -7.44 -18.28 29.15
C GLU A 426 -8.80 -17.56 29.00
N GLU A 427 -8.98 -16.42 29.67
CA GLU A 427 -10.17 -15.60 29.54
C GLU A 427 -10.28 -14.98 28.13
N ILE A 428 -9.17 -14.54 27.54
CA ILE A 428 -9.14 -14.01 26.17
C ILE A 428 -9.46 -15.12 25.17
N LEU A 429 -8.76 -16.25 25.23
CA LEU A 429 -8.90 -17.34 24.26
C LEU A 429 -10.28 -18.01 24.29
N SER A 430 -11.01 -17.91 25.41
CA SER A 430 -12.38 -18.43 25.55
C SER A 430 -13.46 -17.46 25.07
N LYS A 431 -13.18 -16.16 25.00
CA LYS A 431 -14.18 -15.11 24.70
C LYS A 431 -14.00 -14.43 23.34
N ILE A 432 -12.78 -14.45 22.79
CA ILE A 432 -12.42 -13.70 21.58
C ILE A 432 -11.89 -14.68 20.53
N GLU A 433 -12.26 -14.46 19.26
CA GLU A 433 -11.73 -15.22 18.13
C GLU A 433 -10.19 -15.16 18.12
N SER A 434 -9.57 -16.32 18.03
CA SER A 434 -8.11 -16.49 18.10
C SER A 434 -7.51 -16.99 16.79
N ASP A 435 -8.34 -17.32 15.80
CA ASP A 435 -7.89 -17.65 14.47
C ASP A 435 -7.48 -16.41 13.69
N GLY A 436 -6.17 -16.22 13.50
CA GLY A 436 -5.62 -15.07 12.80
C GLY A 436 -6.22 -14.84 11.40
N ASN A 437 -6.54 -15.91 10.66
CA ASN A 437 -7.17 -15.78 9.35
C ASN A 437 -8.61 -15.28 9.47
N LYS A 438 -9.38 -15.83 10.43
CA LYS A 438 -10.74 -15.36 10.70
C LYS A 438 -10.76 -13.95 11.27
N VAL A 439 -9.81 -13.59 12.14
CA VAL A 439 -9.69 -12.23 12.66
C VAL A 439 -9.44 -11.25 11.50
N VAL A 440 -8.50 -11.53 10.61
CA VAL A 440 -8.23 -10.63 9.48
C VAL A 440 -9.44 -10.54 8.56
N ASN A 441 -10.02 -11.66 8.14
CA ASN A 441 -11.07 -11.66 7.12
C ASN A 441 -12.45 -11.28 7.67
N GLU A 442 -12.80 -11.72 8.88
CA GLU A 442 -14.16 -11.58 9.43
C GLU A 442 -14.29 -10.47 10.49
N VAL A 443 -13.19 -10.02 11.09
CA VAL A 443 -13.21 -8.98 12.14
C VAL A 443 -12.59 -7.68 11.63
N ILE A 444 -11.38 -7.71 11.08
CA ILE A 444 -10.68 -6.52 10.58
C ILE A 444 -11.30 -6.05 9.26
N PHE A 445 -11.48 -6.94 8.30
CA PHE A 445 -12.12 -6.65 7.01
C PHE A 445 -13.58 -7.11 6.93
N GLY A 446 -14.14 -7.59 8.05
CA GLY A 446 -15.55 -7.97 8.13
C GLY A 446 -16.51 -6.79 7.97
N PRO A 447 -17.82 -7.05 7.89
CA PRO A 447 -18.83 -5.99 7.85
C PRO A 447 -18.81 -5.14 9.13
N GLY A 448 -19.30 -3.91 9.07
CA GLY A 448 -19.32 -2.96 10.20
C GLY A 448 -20.26 -1.79 9.95
N GLY A 449 -20.50 -1.00 10.99
CA GLY A 449 -21.56 0.01 11.01
C GLY A 449 -21.11 1.40 10.57
N LYS A 450 -19.82 1.59 10.31
CA LYS A 450 -19.18 2.87 9.97
C LYS A 450 -18.31 2.74 8.73
N LYS A 451 -18.08 3.86 8.05
CA LYS A 451 -17.26 3.92 6.82
C LYS A 451 -15.82 3.47 7.07
N TYR A 452 -15.24 3.93 8.18
CA TYR A 452 -13.86 3.64 8.52
C TYR A 452 -13.77 2.75 9.75
N ARG A 453 -12.75 1.89 9.79
CA ARG A 453 -12.38 1.09 10.95
C ARG A 453 -10.93 1.29 11.32
N TYR A 454 -10.68 1.78 12.52
CA TYR A 454 -9.34 1.94 13.06
C TYR A 454 -8.95 0.71 13.90
N CYS A 455 -7.86 0.05 13.54
CA CYS A 455 -7.33 -1.10 14.24
C CYS A 455 -6.03 -0.74 14.94
N LYS A 456 -6.04 -0.69 16.27
CA LYS A 456 -4.83 -0.56 17.08
C LYS A 456 -4.13 -1.90 17.15
N HIS A 457 -2.84 -1.97 16.80
CA HIS A 457 -2.03 -3.18 16.88
C HIS A 457 -0.74 -2.93 17.68
N MET A 458 -0.26 -3.97 18.37
CA MET A 458 1.16 -4.03 18.76
C MET A 458 1.93 -4.71 17.64
N ALA A 459 3.09 -4.16 17.24
CA ALA A 459 3.84 -4.65 16.08
C ALA A 459 4.18 -6.16 16.16
N LYS A 460 4.55 -6.65 17.34
CA LYS A 460 4.82 -8.07 17.60
C LYS A 460 3.63 -9.02 17.36
N GLN A 461 2.41 -8.50 17.21
CA GLN A 461 1.22 -9.29 16.89
C GLN A 461 1.12 -9.63 15.40
N ARG A 462 1.95 -9.01 14.55
CA ARG A 462 2.11 -9.39 13.14
C ARG A 462 2.85 -10.73 13.05
N LEU A 463 2.10 -11.81 13.20
CA LEU A 463 2.63 -13.17 13.06
C LEU A 463 2.89 -13.52 11.59
N PRO A 464 3.92 -14.34 11.29
CA PRO A 464 4.04 -15.02 10.01
C PRO A 464 2.80 -15.90 9.74
N GLY A 465 2.32 -15.90 8.50
CA GLY A 465 1.17 -16.72 8.08
C GLY A 465 -0.21 -16.09 8.26
N LEU A 466 -0.31 -14.85 8.75
CA LEU A 466 -1.55 -14.06 8.61
C LEU A 466 -1.77 -13.70 7.13
N PRO A 467 -3.02 -13.49 6.67
CA PRO A 467 -3.33 -13.19 5.28
C PRO A 467 -2.59 -11.93 4.79
N ASP A 468 -2.05 -11.99 3.58
CA ASP A 468 -1.34 -10.87 2.93
C ASP A 468 -2.19 -9.60 2.85
N ASP A 469 -3.52 -9.75 2.76
CA ASP A 469 -4.49 -8.67 2.76
C ASP A 469 -4.31 -7.71 3.93
N LEU A 470 -3.81 -8.19 5.08
CA LEU A 470 -3.50 -7.37 6.24
C LEU A 470 -2.51 -6.24 5.96
N MET A 471 -1.58 -6.45 5.02
CA MET A 471 -0.56 -5.47 4.62
C MET A 471 -0.86 -4.85 3.24
N LYS A 472 -1.58 -5.59 2.39
CA LYS A 472 -1.97 -5.14 1.05
C LYS A 472 -3.18 -4.21 1.06
N LYS A 473 -4.10 -4.33 2.02
CA LYS A 473 -5.33 -3.52 2.10
C LYS A 473 -5.28 -2.54 3.28
N GLY A 474 -6.03 -1.45 3.14
CA GLY A 474 -6.10 -0.40 4.16
C GLY A 474 -4.93 0.58 4.15
N LYS A 475 -4.99 1.54 5.07
CA LYS A 475 -3.98 2.58 5.33
C LYS A 475 -3.17 2.19 6.58
N HIS A 476 -1.87 2.51 6.60
CA HIS A 476 -0.97 2.09 7.68
C HIS A 476 -0.27 3.28 8.36
N ILE A 477 -0.30 3.27 9.68
CA ILE A 477 0.38 4.22 10.57
C ILE A 477 1.38 3.43 11.42
N LEU A 478 2.61 3.94 11.54
CA LEU A 478 3.59 3.48 12.51
C LEU A 478 3.72 4.54 13.61
N LEU A 479 3.21 4.21 14.81
CA LEU A 479 3.36 5.05 15.99
C LEU A 479 4.59 4.62 16.77
N ILE A 480 5.61 5.47 16.76
CA ILE A 480 6.88 5.23 17.45
C ILE A 480 7.00 6.07 18.71
N ARG A 481 7.79 5.63 19.67
CA ARG A 481 8.16 6.41 20.85
C ARG A 481 9.58 6.06 21.26
N ASN A 482 10.30 7.04 21.79
CA ASN A 482 11.67 6.84 22.25
C ASN A 482 11.72 5.74 23.33
N PRO A 483 12.57 4.70 23.19
CA PRO A 483 12.74 3.66 24.20
C PRO A 483 13.08 4.20 25.60
N LEU A 484 13.73 5.36 25.70
CA LEU A 484 13.97 6.07 26.97
C LEU A 484 12.68 6.36 27.75
N ASP A 485 11.59 6.66 27.05
CA ASP A 485 10.29 6.99 27.63
C ASP A 485 9.37 5.77 27.75
N ILE A 486 9.60 4.74 26.94
CA ILE A 486 8.85 3.47 26.98
C ILE A 486 9.27 2.64 28.20
N LEU A 487 10.57 2.35 28.29
CA LEU A 487 11.13 1.31 29.16
C LEU A 487 10.77 1.46 30.65
N PRO A 488 10.91 2.65 31.28
CA PRO A 488 10.58 2.81 32.70
C PRO A 488 9.10 2.58 33.02
N SER A 489 8.22 2.76 32.04
CA SER A 489 6.78 2.54 32.20
C SER A 489 6.37 1.12 31.83
N PHE A 490 7.11 0.48 30.94
CA PHE A 490 6.87 -0.89 30.49
C PHE A 490 7.26 -1.91 31.56
N ASP A 491 8.41 -1.67 32.22
CA ASP A 491 8.95 -2.49 33.31
C ASP A 491 7.98 -2.65 34.51
N LYS A 492 7.07 -1.69 34.70
CA LYS A 492 6.05 -1.74 35.75
C LYS A 492 4.91 -2.72 35.48
N VAL A 493 4.72 -3.12 34.22
CA VAL A 493 3.59 -3.93 33.78
C VAL A 493 4.03 -5.36 33.51
N VAL A 494 5.14 -5.53 32.80
CA VAL A 494 5.72 -6.84 32.46
C VAL A 494 7.25 -6.76 32.46
N PRO A 495 7.96 -7.87 32.74
CA PRO A 495 9.40 -7.93 32.59
C PRO A 495 9.81 -7.55 31.14
N PRO A 496 10.57 -6.47 30.95
CA PRO A 496 10.84 -5.93 29.63
C PRO A 496 11.91 -6.78 28.94
N SER A 497 11.70 -7.07 27.65
CA SER A 497 12.70 -7.72 26.80
C SER A 497 12.63 -7.14 25.39
N PHE A 498 13.68 -7.33 24.60
CA PHE A 498 13.75 -6.81 23.24
C PHE A 498 12.60 -7.33 22.36
N LYS A 499 12.28 -8.63 22.48
CA LYS A 499 11.13 -9.25 21.83
C LYS A 499 9.79 -8.71 22.33
N GLU A 500 9.67 -8.38 23.61
CA GLU A 500 8.43 -7.84 24.17
C GLU A 500 8.13 -6.40 23.72
N LEU A 501 9.16 -5.60 23.43
CA LEU A 501 9.02 -4.23 22.93
C LEU A 501 8.54 -4.16 21.48
N GLY A 502 8.96 -5.09 20.63
CA GLY A 502 8.53 -5.19 19.24
C GLY A 502 8.98 -4.03 18.32
N LEU A 503 10.08 -3.35 18.64
CA LEU A 503 10.64 -2.30 17.78
C LEU A 503 11.26 -2.87 16.50
N ALA A 504 11.86 -4.06 16.57
CA ALA A 504 12.31 -4.78 15.37
C ALA A 504 11.13 -5.18 14.47
N ASP A 505 9.99 -5.55 15.06
CA ASP A 505 8.77 -5.86 14.32
C ASP A 505 8.23 -4.61 13.61
N LEU A 506 8.28 -3.42 14.24
CA LEU A 506 7.92 -2.15 13.56
C LEU A 506 8.81 -1.87 12.36
N VAL A 507 10.13 -2.10 12.47
CA VAL A 507 11.05 -1.95 11.34
C VAL A 507 10.74 -2.95 10.23
N THR A 508 10.38 -4.18 10.59
CA THR A 508 9.99 -5.22 9.62
C THR A 508 8.72 -4.80 8.85
N ILE A 509 7.70 -4.33 9.58
CA ILE A 509 6.45 -3.81 8.99
C ILE A 509 6.75 -2.59 8.08
N TYR A 510 7.63 -1.68 8.50
CA TYR A 510 8.04 -0.54 7.68
C TYR A 510 8.67 -0.97 6.35
N SER A 511 9.61 -1.91 6.40
CA SER A 511 10.30 -2.43 5.21
C SER A 511 9.32 -3.15 4.27
N GLU A 512 8.45 -4.03 4.80
CA GLU A 512 7.44 -4.75 4.01
C GLU A 512 6.50 -3.78 3.27
N LEU A 513 6.05 -2.72 3.95
CA LEU A 513 5.19 -1.70 3.34
C LEU A 513 5.92 -0.87 2.28
N CYS A 514 7.19 -0.54 2.49
CA CYS A 514 8.00 0.16 1.50
C CYS A 514 8.25 -0.69 0.24
N GLU A 515 8.49 -2.01 0.39
CA GLU A 515 8.62 -2.94 -0.73
C GLU A 515 7.34 -3.05 -1.56
N LEU A 516 6.18 -2.94 -0.92
CA LEU A 516 4.87 -2.87 -1.58
C LEU A 516 4.58 -1.50 -2.25
N GLY A 517 5.53 -0.56 -2.21
CA GLY A 517 5.36 0.79 -2.75
C GLY A 517 4.45 1.69 -1.89
N LYS A 518 4.17 1.30 -0.65
CA LYS A 518 3.30 2.02 0.30
C LYS A 518 4.11 2.51 1.49
N SER A 519 4.86 3.60 1.36
CA SER A 519 5.55 4.18 2.51
C SER A 519 4.54 4.59 3.60
N PRO A 520 4.55 3.98 4.79
CA PRO A 520 3.55 4.27 5.81
C PRO A 520 3.80 5.62 6.47
N VAL A 521 2.75 6.20 7.03
CA VAL A 521 2.87 7.41 7.84
C VAL A 521 3.51 7.04 9.17
N ILE A 522 4.62 7.70 9.52
CA ILE A 522 5.28 7.50 10.81
C ILE A 522 5.00 8.71 11.70
N VAL A 523 4.46 8.44 12.89
CA VAL A 523 4.14 9.45 13.91
C VAL A 523 5.01 9.20 15.13
N ASP A 524 5.76 10.22 15.57
CA ASP A 524 6.46 10.19 16.85
C ASP A 524 5.48 10.59 17.97
N ALA A 525 5.36 9.75 19.00
CA ALA A 525 4.51 10.01 20.15
C ALA A 525 4.89 11.31 20.86
N ALA A 526 6.15 11.76 20.77
CA ALA A 526 6.57 13.06 21.31
C ALA A 526 5.84 14.24 20.63
N ASP A 527 5.62 14.16 19.30
CA ASP A 527 4.93 15.21 18.55
C ASP A 527 3.45 15.30 18.95
N LEU A 528 2.80 14.15 19.16
CA LEU A 528 1.43 14.07 19.69
C LEU A 528 1.30 14.67 21.10
N GLN A 529 2.35 14.64 21.92
CA GLN A 529 2.33 15.26 23.26
C GLN A 529 2.64 16.77 23.22
N GLN A 530 3.47 17.21 22.27
CA GLN A 530 3.89 18.60 22.15
C GLN A 530 2.82 19.47 21.47
N ASP A 531 2.29 19.02 20.34
CA ASP A 531 1.24 19.70 19.58
C ASP A 531 0.26 18.66 18.98
N PRO A 532 -0.72 18.20 19.79
CA PRO A 532 -1.66 17.18 19.35
C PRO A 532 -2.50 17.59 18.14
N GLU A 533 -2.88 18.87 18.04
CA GLU A 533 -3.74 19.34 16.96
C GLU A 533 -2.99 19.38 15.63
N ALA A 534 -1.80 19.98 15.59
CA ALA A 534 -1.01 20.01 14.36
C ALA A 534 -0.66 18.59 13.89
N THR A 535 -0.28 17.71 14.82
CA THR A 535 0.08 16.33 14.51
C THR A 535 -1.10 15.54 13.97
N LEU A 536 -2.29 15.65 14.59
CA LEU A 536 -3.49 14.95 14.12
C LEU A 536 -4.01 15.51 12.79
N ARG A 537 -3.91 16.82 12.55
CA ARG A 537 -4.27 17.41 11.25
C ARG A 537 -3.39 16.84 10.13
N SER A 538 -2.08 16.83 10.34
CA SER A 538 -1.12 16.24 9.38
C SER A 538 -1.40 14.75 9.17
N LEU A 539 -1.66 14.00 10.24
CA LEU A 539 -1.99 12.57 10.15
C LEU A 539 -3.28 12.34 9.37
N CYS A 540 -4.34 13.13 9.60
CA CYS A 540 -5.58 13.03 8.85
C CYS A 540 -5.40 13.36 7.37
N GLU A 541 -4.59 14.37 7.05
CA GLU A 541 -4.23 14.72 5.66
C GLU A 541 -3.48 13.57 4.97
N ASP A 542 -2.46 12.99 5.62
CA ASP A 542 -1.70 11.86 5.08
C ASP A 542 -2.57 10.61 4.90
N LEU A 543 -3.62 10.46 5.71
CA LEU A 543 -4.61 9.39 5.62
C LEU A 543 -5.78 9.72 4.70
N ASP A 544 -5.82 10.88 4.05
CA ASP A 544 -6.93 11.33 3.22
C ASP A 544 -8.30 11.21 3.93
N ILE A 545 -8.38 11.70 5.16
CA ILE A 545 -9.61 11.78 5.96
C ILE A 545 -9.78 13.18 6.56
N PRO A 546 -11.02 13.69 6.74
CA PRO A 546 -11.22 15.01 7.32
C PRO A 546 -10.87 15.00 8.81
N PHE A 547 -10.08 15.96 9.27
CA PHE A 547 -9.83 16.19 10.70
C PHE A 547 -11.10 16.62 11.45
N GLN A 548 -11.32 16.09 12.66
CA GLN A 548 -12.42 16.50 13.53
C GLN A 548 -11.87 16.95 14.89
N ALA A 549 -12.27 18.13 15.36
CA ALA A 549 -11.77 18.69 16.62
C ALA A 549 -12.12 17.81 17.85
N THR A 550 -13.15 16.97 17.75
CA THR A 550 -13.52 15.97 18.76
C THR A 550 -12.38 14.99 19.06
N MET A 551 -11.47 14.75 18.10
CA MET A 551 -10.31 13.88 18.26
C MET A 551 -9.34 14.33 19.38
N LEU A 552 -9.41 15.60 19.81
CA LEU A 552 -8.47 16.14 20.80
C LEU A 552 -8.83 15.81 22.24
N ARG A 553 -10.08 15.39 22.51
CA ARG A 553 -10.59 15.19 23.88
C ARG A 553 -11.48 13.98 23.97
N TRP A 554 -11.41 13.29 25.10
CA TRP A 554 -12.30 12.16 25.44
C TRP A 554 -12.66 12.20 26.91
N GLU A 555 -13.70 11.48 27.30
CA GLU A 555 -14.06 11.33 28.71
C GLU A 555 -13.07 10.41 29.44
N ALA A 556 -12.79 10.70 30.72
CA ALA A 556 -12.03 9.80 31.58
C ALA A 556 -12.79 8.48 31.83
N GLY A 557 -12.07 7.44 32.23
CA GLY A 557 -12.60 6.12 32.58
C GLY A 557 -12.49 5.07 31.47
N PRO A 558 -12.81 3.80 31.80
CA PRO A 558 -12.82 2.70 30.84
C PRO A 558 -13.86 2.91 29.73
N LYS A 559 -13.58 2.40 28.54
CA LYS A 559 -14.46 2.51 27.37
C LYS A 559 -14.99 1.14 26.93
N PRO A 560 -16.20 1.06 26.34
CA PRO A 560 -16.72 -0.20 25.80
C PRO A 560 -15.83 -0.83 24.73
N ILE A 561 -15.03 -0.03 24.03
CA ILE A 561 -14.07 -0.46 23.00
C ILE A 561 -12.77 -1.04 23.59
N ASP A 562 -12.56 -0.98 24.90
CA ASP A 562 -11.36 -1.48 25.55
C ASP A 562 -11.30 -3.01 25.52
N GLY A 563 -10.15 -3.56 25.14
CA GLY A 563 -9.89 -4.99 25.24
C GLY A 563 -9.91 -5.51 26.69
N LEU A 564 -10.11 -6.82 26.86
CA LEU A 564 -10.16 -7.45 28.20
C LEU A 564 -8.91 -7.19 29.05
N TRP A 565 -7.76 -6.93 28.42
CA TRP A 565 -6.48 -6.61 29.05
C TRP A 565 -6.39 -5.18 29.59
N ALA A 566 -7.36 -4.30 29.34
CA ALA A 566 -7.30 -2.89 29.71
C ALA A 566 -7.05 -2.66 31.22
N LYS A 567 -7.56 -3.54 32.08
CA LYS A 567 -7.35 -3.48 33.54
C LYS A 567 -5.86 -3.51 33.95
N TRP A 568 -5.00 -4.08 33.12
CA TRP A 568 -3.55 -4.18 33.38
C TRP A 568 -2.73 -3.07 32.70
N TRP A 569 -3.22 -2.53 31.58
CA TRP A 569 -2.42 -1.65 30.71
C TRP A 569 -2.88 -0.18 30.71
N TYR A 570 -4.17 0.08 30.95
CA TYR A 570 -4.81 1.36 30.58
C TYR A 570 -5.02 2.32 31.73
N GLU A 571 -4.48 2.03 32.92
CA GLU A 571 -4.65 2.88 34.10
C GLU A 571 -4.32 4.36 33.83
N SER A 572 -3.26 4.64 33.06
CA SER A 572 -2.86 6.01 32.74
C SER A 572 -3.83 6.71 31.78
N VAL A 573 -4.31 6.03 30.74
CA VAL A 573 -5.22 6.63 29.75
C VAL A 573 -6.63 6.80 30.32
N HIS A 574 -7.07 5.90 31.20
CA HIS A 574 -8.34 6.03 31.92
C HIS A 574 -8.39 7.28 32.83
N LYS A 575 -7.25 7.85 33.23
CA LYS A 575 -7.19 9.11 33.99
C LYS A 575 -7.07 10.35 33.09
N SER A 576 -6.90 10.18 31.79
CA SER A 576 -6.69 11.26 30.83
C SER A 576 -7.99 11.69 30.15
N THR A 577 -8.02 12.93 29.67
CA THR A 577 -9.12 13.49 28.86
C THR A 577 -8.65 14.00 27.49
N GLY A 578 -7.41 13.70 27.12
CA GLY A 578 -6.71 14.17 25.93
C GLY A 578 -5.23 13.79 25.97
N PHE A 579 -4.46 14.23 24.98
CA PHE A 579 -3.01 14.07 24.98
C PHE A 579 -2.37 14.98 26.03
N THR A 580 -1.60 14.41 26.95
CA THR A 580 -0.89 15.16 27.99
C THR A 580 0.53 15.49 27.55
N SER A 581 0.92 16.74 27.80
CA SER A 581 2.28 17.22 27.56
C SER A 581 3.28 16.37 28.33
N ALA A 582 4.44 16.14 27.70
CA ALA A 582 5.56 15.50 28.36
C ALA A 582 5.98 16.31 29.61
N ARG A 583 6.57 15.62 30.60
CA ARG A 583 7.13 16.31 31.76
C ARG A 583 8.25 17.24 31.30
N GLU A 584 8.31 18.44 31.87
CA GLU A 584 9.37 19.41 31.59
C GLU A 584 10.76 18.82 31.86
N TYR A 585 10.88 18.03 32.93
CA TYR A 585 12.11 17.31 33.27
C TYR A 585 11.87 15.78 33.33
N PRO A 586 12.72 14.97 32.68
CA PRO A 586 12.61 13.52 32.72
C PRO A 586 13.03 12.97 34.09
N MET A 587 12.52 11.78 34.43
CA MET A 587 12.99 11.03 35.59
C MET A 587 14.34 10.36 35.28
N PRO A 588 15.17 10.04 36.30
CA PRO A 588 16.36 9.21 36.11
C PRO A 588 16.00 7.88 35.43
N PHE A 589 16.76 7.52 34.39
CA PHE A 589 16.57 6.25 33.68
C PHE A 589 17.10 5.08 34.54
N PRO A 590 16.33 3.99 34.73
CA PRO A 590 16.79 2.82 35.48
C PRO A 590 17.95 2.12 34.74
N MET A 591 19.14 2.12 35.34
CA MET A 591 20.34 1.51 34.70
C MET A 591 20.22 0.01 34.47
N SER A 592 19.34 -0.69 35.22
CA SER A 592 19.00 -2.09 34.96
C SER A 592 18.39 -2.33 33.58
N LEU A 593 17.90 -1.28 32.89
CA LEU A 593 17.30 -1.35 31.56
C LEU A 593 18.23 -0.83 30.46
N TYR A 594 19.49 -0.49 30.77
CA TYR A 594 20.40 0.14 29.83
C TYR A 594 20.73 -0.75 28.63
N ASP A 595 21.04 -2.04 28.86
CA ASP A 595 21.36 -2.98 27.78
C ASP A 595 20.18 -3.13 26.80
N LEU A 596 18.95 -3.10 27.34
CA LEU A 596 17.74 -3.16 26.53
C LEU A 596 17.50 -1.86 25.76
N LEU A 597 17.79 -0.71 26.37
CA LEU A 597 17.78 0.59 25.70
C LEU A 597 18.77 0.61 24.53
N GLU A 598 20.01 0.17 24.74
CA GLU A 598 21.07 0.12 23.74
C GLU A 598 20.67 -0.75 22.54
N GLN A 599 20.07 -1.92 22.78
CA GLN A 599 19.54 -2.78 21.73
C GLN A 599 18.37 -2.14 20.97
N SER A 600 17.54 -1.34 21.65
CA SER A 600 16.28 -0.81 21.11
C SER A 600 16.44 0.49 20.32
N LEU A 601 17.38 1.34 20.73
CA LEU A 601 17.53 2.70 20.20
C LEU A 601 17.84 2.76 18.69
N PRO A 602 18.65 1.86 18.09
CA PRO A 602 18.89 1.86 16.65
C PRO A 602 17.61 1.72 15.82
N PHE A 603 16.70 0.83 16.21
CA PHE A 603 15.42 0.60 15.51
C PHE A 603 14.50 1.82 15.56
N TYR A 604 14.40 2.44 16.74
CA TYR A 604 13.68 3.70 16.90
C TYR A 604 14.28 4.81 16.04
N ASN A 605 15.60 5.01 16.07
CA ASN A 605 16.27 6.05 15.31
C ASN A 605 16.11 5.86 13.80
N MET A 606 16.13 4.61 13.33
CA MET A 606 15.87 4.29 11.92
C MET A 606 14.47 4.73 11.49
N LEU A 607 13.43 4.40 12.26
CA LEU A 607 12.06 4.82 11.97
C LEU A 607 11.90 6.34 12.11
N ARG A 608 12.50 6.94 13.14
CA ARG A 608 12.42 8.39 13.41
C ARG A 608 12.95 9.25 12.27
N ARG A 609 13.98 8.80 11.56
CA ARG A 609 14.52 9.50 10.38
C ARG A 609 13.49 9.67 9.26
N ASN A 610 12.48 8.81 9.22
CA ASN A 610 11.41 8.79 8.22
C ASN A 610 10.12 9.49 8.71
N VAL A 611 10.11 10.04 9.93
CA VAL A 611 9.02 10.90 10.40
C VAL A 611 9.04 12.20 9.59
N ARG A 612 7.88 12.58 9.03
CA ARG A 612 7.74 13.88 8.35
C ARG A 612 7.97 14.99 9.38
N LYS A 613 8.97 15.85 9.14
CA LYS A 613 9.45 16.85 10.11
C LYS A 613 8.41 17.96 10.35
N THR A 614 7.55 17.79 11.35
CA THR A 614 6.62 18.82 11.86
C THR A 614 7.21 19.62 13.04
N SER A 615 8.17 19.06 13.78
CA SER A 615 8.75 19.71 14.99
C SER A 615 9.66 20.91 14.68
N SER A 616 9.44 22.01 15.41
CA SER A 616 10.20 23.27 15.35
C SER A 616 11.59 23.22 15.97
N LEU A 617 11.86 22.25 16.86
CA LEU A 617 13.15 22.14 17.56
C LEU A 617 14.28 21.54 16.70
N LEU A 618 13.93 20.85 15.61
CA LEU A 618 14.87 20.23 14.67
C LEU A 618 14.72 20.76 13.24
N LYS A 619 13.73 21.62 12.97
CA LYS A 619 13.64 22.33 11.70
C LYS A 619 14.75 23.38 11.66
N SER A 620 15.85 23.05 10.99
CA SER A 620 16.68 24.10 10.42
C SER A 620 15.75 24.97 9.57
N PRO A 621 15.68 26.30 9.81
CA PRO A 621 14.88 27.20 8.97
C PRO A 621 15.43 27.32 7.55
N LEU A 622 16.61 26.73 7.30
CA LEU A 622 17.27 26.73 6.01
C LEU A 622 16.90 25.46 5.23
N PRO A 623 16.63 25.56 3.91
CA PRO A 623 16.45 24.40 3.05
C PRO A 623 17.69 23.50 3.11
N GLU A 624 17.52 22.20 2.84
CA GLU A 624 18.65 21.30 2.70
C GLU A 624 19.56 21.82 1.57
N PRO A 625 20.85 22.08 1.85
CA PRO A 625 21.75 22.62 0.85
C PRO A 625 22.07 21.55 -0.19
N ASP A 626 22.15 21.96 -1.45
CA ASP A 626 22.58 21.08 -2.53
C ASP A 626 24.03 20.62 -2.32
N LEU A 627 24.28 19.33 -2.55
CA LEU A 627 25.64 18.81 -2.56
C LEU A 627 26.39 19.32 -3.81
N PRO A 628 27.65 19.77 -3.69
CA PRO A 628 28.44 20.18 -4.86
C PRO A 628 28.53 19.11 -5.95
N VAL A 629 28.49 17.83 -5.55
CA VAL A 629 28.41 16.68 -6.47
C VAL A 629 27.25 15.78 -6.01
N PRO A 630 26.15 15.67 -6.77
CA PRO A 630 24.96 14.91 -6.38
C PRO A 630 25.22 13.44 -6.07
N ALA A 631 26.20 12.81 -6.75
CA ALA A 631 26.58 11.42 -6.54
C ALA A 631 27.08 11.14 -5.10
N ASN A 632 27.48 12.16 -4.35
CA ASN A 632 27.93 12.01 -2.96
C ASN A 632 26.78 11.83 -1.95
N LYS A 633 25.50 11.85 -2.39
CA LYS A 633 24.34 11.67 -1.50
C LYS A 633 24.31 10.29 -0.83
N ASN A 634 24.58 9.23 -1.61
CA ASN A 634 24.51 7.83 -1.17
C ASN A 634 25.91 7.21 -1.03
N LEU A 635 26.82 7.94 -0.38
CA LEU A 635 28.21 7.52 -0.26
C LEU A 635 28.43 6.60 0.95
N LEU A 636 29.36 5.65 0.82
CA LEU A 636 29.81 4.76 1.90
C LEU A 636 31.17 5.21 2.43
N ALA A 637 31.33 5.29 3.75
CA ALA A 637 32.58 5.65 4.43
C ALA A 637 33.02 4.54 5.39
N TRP A 638 34.33 4.39 5.58
CA TRP A 638 34.86 3.51 6.62
C TRP A 638 35.00 4.28 7.93
N VAL A 639 34.49 3.76 9.04
CA VAL A 639 34.68 4.34 10.38
C VAL A 639 34.96 3.22 11.39
N GLY A 640 36.12 3.26 12.02
CA GLY A 640 36.56 2.20 12.94
C GLY A 640 36.93 0.93 12.18
N ASP A 641 36.02 -0.02 12.17
CA ASP A 641 36.13 -1.36 11.55
C ASP A 641 35.00 -1.66 10.54
N GLU A 642 34.08 -0.72 10.31
CA GLU A 642 32.89 -0.93 9.49
C GLU A 642 32.78 0.06 8.32
N ILE A 643 32.10 -0.36 7.26
CA ILE A 643 31.64 0.52 6.17
C ILE A 643 30.20 0.92 6.47
N VAL A 644 29.95 2.23 6.57
CA VAL A 644 28.66 2.81 6.94
C VAL A 644 28.18 3.82 5.89
N PRO A 645 26.87 4.01 5.71
CA PRO A 645 26.32 5.10 4.91
C PRO A 645 26.75 6.48 5.41
N ARG A 646 26.74 7.48 4.51
CA ARG A 646 27.10 8.88 4.79
C ARG A 646 26.46 9.43 6.07
N ASP A 647 25.17 9.19 6.28
CA ASP A 647 24.42 9.71 7.42
C ASP A 647 24.69 8.97 8.75
N ASP A 648 25.37 7.82 8.67
CA ASP A 648 25.78 7.01 9.81
C ASP A 648 27.29 7.11 10.11
N ALA A 649 28.07 7.77 9.25
CA ALA A 649 29.50 8.00 9.42
C ALA A 649 29.78 8.99 10.56
N LYS A 650 29.82 8.47 11.80
CA LYS A 650 30.02 9.25 13.04
C LYS A 650 31.03 8.60 13.97
N VAL A 651 31.75 9.42 14.73
CA VAL A 651 32.61 8.99 15.84
C VAL A 651 31.92 9.23 17.18
N SER A 652 32.34 8.50 18.21
CA SER A 652 31.89 8.73 19.58
C SER A 652 32.21 10.15 20.04
N VAL A 653 31.31 10.78 20.82
CA VAL A 653 31.61 12.05 21.51
C VAL A 653 32.76 11.92 22.53
N PHE A 654 33.10 10.67 22.91
CA PHE A 654 34.27 10.35 23.72
C PHE A 654 35.54 10.11 22.91
N ASP A 655 35.50 10.19 21.58
CA ASP A 655 36.71 10.15 20.75
C ASP A 655 37.58 11.39 20.99
N SER A 656 38.89 11.19 21.07
CA SER A 656 39.85 12.29 21.27
C SER A 656 39.78 13.36 20.19
N ILE A 657 39.33 13.03 18.98
CA ILE A 657 39.14 14.02 17.92
C ILE A 657 38.07 15.05 18.28
N VAL A 658 36.99 14.62 18.95
CA VAL A 658 35.87 15.49 19.34
C VAL A 658 36.27 16.36 20.53
N GLN A 659 36.99 15.80 21.50
CA GLN A 659 37.33 16.50 22.73
C GLN A 659 38.51 17.47 22.60
N GLY A 660 39.44 17.22 21.67
CA GLY A 660 40.67 18.00 21.58
C GLY A 660 41.42 17.96 20.25
N GLY A 661 40.79 17.46 19.16
CA GLY A 661 41.42 17.43 17.84
C GLY A 661 42.63 16.50 17.73
N ASP A 662 42.78 15.54 18.64
CA ASP A 662 43.92 14.59 18.69
C ASP A 662 43.76 13.48 17.63
N GLY A 663 44.23 13.80 16.43
CA GLY A 663 44.21 12.92 15.26
C GLY A 663 45.18 13.42 14.19
N VAL A 664 45.59 12.50 13.33
CA VAL A 664 46.40 12.76 12.13
C VAL A 664 45.59 12.42 10.89
N TRP A 665 45.88 13.03 9.75
CA TRP A 665 45.13 12.79 8.52
C TRP A 665 45.99 12.90 7.27
N GLU A 666 45.45 12.43 6.15
CA GLU A 666 46.03 12.54 4.82
C GLU A 666 44.95 12.85 3.77
N GLY A 667 45.36 13.53 2.71
CA GLY A 667 44.54 13.77 1.52
C GLY A 667 45.11 12.96 0.37
N LEU A 668 44.38 11.94 -0.08
CA LEU A 668 44.77 11.06 -1.19
C LEU A 668 43.93 11.36 -2.42
N ARG A 669 44.43 10.95 -3.58
CA ARG A 669 43.71 11.11 -4.83
C ARG A 669 43.79 9.88 -5.72
N VAL A 670 42.67 9.60 -6.38
CA VAL A 670 42.53 8.49 -7.32
C VAL A 670 42.58 9.03 -8.74
N TYR A 671 43.48 8.47 -9.54
CA TYR A 671 43.57 8.71 -10.98
C TYR A 671 43.64 7.38 -11.71
N ASN A 672 42.75 7.18 -12.69
CA ASN A 672 42.78 6.02 -13.60
C ASN A 672 43.05 4.67 -12.91
N GLY A 673 42.26 4.38 -11.86
CA GLY A 673 42.32 3.14 -11.08
C GLY A 673 43.49 3.04 -10.10
N LYS A 674 44.26 4.10 -9.88
CA LYS A 674 45.43 4.12 -8.98
C LYS A 674 45.29 5.20 -7.92
N VAL A 675 45.77 4.91 -6.71
CA VAL A 675 45.94 5.92 -5.66
C VAL A 675 47.34 6.53 -5.79
N PHE A 676 47.40 7.81 -6.19
CA PHE A 676 48.66 8.49 -6.46
C PHE A 676 49.46 8.72 -5.18
N LYS A 677 50.76 8.37 -5.20
CA LYS A 677 51.70 8.55 -4.08
C LYS A 677 51.24 7.95 -2.75
N LEU A 678 50.48 6.83 -2.79
CA LEU A 678 49.88 6.22 -1.60
C LEU A 678 50.92 5.87 -0.54
N GLU A 679 52.05 5.27 -0.92
CA GLU A 679 53.06 4.84 0.05
C GLU A 679 53.69 6.04 0.78
N GLU A 680 53.98 7.13 0.05
CA GLU A 680 54.52 8.36 0.64
C GLU A 680 53.51 9.06 1.57
N HIS A 681 52.22 9.02 1.22
CA HIS A 681 51.16 9.52 2.11
C HIS A 681 51.07 8.67 3.39
N LEU A 682 51.18 7.35 3.29
CA LEU A 682 51.15 6.48 4.45
C LEU A 682 52.40 6.68 5.32
N ASP A 683 53.60 6.80 4.74
CA ASP A 683 54.83 7.15 5.48
C ASP A 683 54.58 8.37 6.38
N ARG A 684 54.04 9.46 5.83
CA ARG A 684 53.78 10.70 6.58
C ARG A 684 52.67 10.55 7.62
N LEU A 685 51.63 9.77 7.35
CA LEU A 685 50.59 9.44 8.34
C LEU A 685 51.19 8.73 9.56
N PHE A 686 52.03 7.71 9.31
CA PHE A 686 52.69 6.93 10.36
C PHE A 686 53.72 7.76 11.14
N ASP A 687 54.48 8.61 10.46
CA ASP A 687 55.42 9.54 11.11
C ASP A 687 54.70 10.57 11.98
N SER A 688 53.57 11.10 11.51
CA SER A 688 52.73 12.02 12.28
C SER A 688 52.14 11.34 13.52
N ALA A 689 51.63 10.11 13.36
CA ALA A 689 51.11 9.32 14.48
C ALA A 689 52.20 9.00 15.51
N LYS A 690 53.41 8.67 15.04
CA LYS A 690 54.58 8.43 15.89
C LYS A 690 55.03 9.69 16.64
N ALA A 691 55.05 10.84 15.98
CA ALA A 691 55.38 12.13 16.61
C ALA A 691 54.40 12.48 17.74
N LEU A 692 53.13 12.11 17.58
CA LEU A 692 52.12 12.26 18.61
C LEU A 692 52.08 11.11 19.63
N ALA A 693 52.97 10.12 19.54
CA ALA A 693 53.05 8.92 20.39
C ALA A 693 51.77 8.05 20.38
N PHE A 694 51.19 7.81 19.21
CA PHE A 694 50.09 6.86 19.06
C PHE A 694 50.58 5.43 19.35
N ASN A 695 49.77 4.66 20.07
CA ASN A 695 50.01 3.24 20.34
C ASN A 695 48.91 2.40 19.67
N ASN A 696 49.21 1.13 19.37
CA ASN A 696 48.26 0.20 18.76
C ASN A 696 47.61 0.76 17.48
N ILE A 697 48.41 1.41 16.64
CA ILE A 697 47.97 1.90 15.32
C ILE A 697 47.75 0.71 14.37
N PRO A 698 46.76 0.79 13.46
CA PRO A 698 46.57 -0.23 12.43
C PRO A 698 47.83 -0.33 11.56
N THR A 699 48.12 -1.53 11.10
CA THR A 699 49.24 -1.79 10.18
C THR A 699 48.99 -1.11 8.84
N ARG A 700 50.08 -0.87 8.09
CA ARG A 700 50.02 -0.29 6.74
C ARG A 700 49.07 -1.06 5.82
N GLU A 701 49.10 -2.38 5.89
CA GLU A 701 48.26 -3.23 5.04
C GLU A 701 46.78 -3.14 5.41
N GLU A 702 46.44 -3.08 6.70
CA GLU A 702 45.06 -2.86 7.15
C GLU A 702 44.51 -1.52 6.67
N VAL A 703 45.30 -0.45 6.74
CA VAL A 703 44.92 0.88 6.23
C VAL A 703 44.67 0.83 4.72
N LYS A 704 45.55 0.17 3.95
CA LYS A 704 45.38 0.00 2.50
C LYS A 704 44.11 -0.80 2.16
N GLN A 705 43.85 -1.88 2.88
CA GLN A 705 42.64 -2.68 2.68
C GLN A 705 41.37 -1.89 2.97
N ALA A 706 41.34 -1.08 4.03
CA ALA A 706 40.22 -0.19 4.33
C ALA A 706 39.99 0.82 3.19
N ILE A 707 41.07 1.44 2.68
CA ILE A 707 41.00 2.36 1.54
C ILE A 707 40.40 1.67 0.31
N PHE A 708 40.97 0.54 -0.10
CA PHE A 708 40.55 -0.14 -1.32
C PHE A 708 39.13 -0.67 -1.23
N ARG A 709 38.74 -1.33 -0.13
CA ARG A 709 37.37 -1.82 0.07
C ARG A 709 36.36 -0.69 -0.02
N THR A 710 36.67 0.47 0.56
CA THR A 710 35.76 1.62 0.56
C THR A 710 35.60 2.22 -0.84
N LEU A 711 36.70 2.40 -1.59
CA LEU A 711 36.66 2.89 -2.98
C LEU A 711 35.87 1.96 -3.89
N ILE A 712 36.16 0.67 -3.81
CA ILE A 712 35.51 -0.40 -4.54
C ILE A 712 34.00 -0.40 -4.31
N ARG A 713 33.55 -0.32 -3.05
CA ARG A 713 32.12 -0.36 -2.70
C ARG A 713 31.36 0.86 -3.23
N ASN A 714 32.06 1.97 -3.44
CA ASN A 714 31.52 3.18 -4.06
C ASN A 714 31.71 3.24 -5.58
N GLY A 715 32.42 2.29 -6.21
CA GLY A 715 32.77 2.35 -7.63
C GLY A 715 33.72 3.51 -7.99
N MET A 716 34.52 3.99 -7.03
CA MET A 716 35.38 5.17 -7.19
C MET A 716 36.76 4.79 -7.72
N LEU A 717 36.85 4.64 -9.04
CA LEU A 717 38.09 4.29 -9.74
C LEU A 717 38.81 5.50 -10.36
N ASP A 718 38.22 6.69 -10.34
CA ASP A 718 38.84 7.92 -10.85
C ASP A 718 38.20 9.14 -10.20
N ASN A 719 38.77 10.34 -10.35
CA ASN A 719 38.19 11.62 -9.91
C ASN A 719 37.66 11.64 -8.47
N ALA A 720 38.31 10.88 -7.60
CA ALA A 720 37.95 10.77 -6.18
C ALA A 720 39.06 11.30 -5.29
N HIS A 721 38.66 12.00 -4.23
CA HIS A 721 39.54 12.45 -3.17
C HIS A 721 39.20 11.69 -1.88
N ILE A 722 40.22 11.24 -1.15
CA ILE A 722 40.04 10.54 0.13
C ILE A 722 40.60 11.39 1.24
N ARG A 723 39.75 11.74 2.21
CA ARG A 723 40.20 12.21 3.51
C ARG A 723 40.41 10.99 4.41
N LEU A 724 41.67 10.59 4.56
CA LEU A 724 42.09 9.53 5.47
C LEU A 724 42.37 10.14 6.83
N THR A 725 41.78 9.66 7.92
CA THR A 725 42.04 10.19 9.27
C THR A 725 42.26 9.04 10.24
N LEU A 726 43.25 9.18 11.11
CA LEU A 726 43.51 8.27 12.23
C LEU A 726 43.41 9.07 13.53
N THR A 727 42.38 8.82 14.32
CA THR A 727 42.23 9.42 15.65
C THR A 727 42.91 8.54 16.69
N ARG A 728 43.25 9.11 17.85
CA ARG A 728 43.69 8.34 19.02
C ARG A 728 42.60 7.37 19.52
N GLY A 729 41.35 7.61 19.11
CA GLY A 729 40.18 6.78 19.39
C GLY A 729 39.36 7.24 20.59
N LYS A 730 38.42 6.38 20.97
CA LYS A 730 37.53 6.57 22.12
C LYS A 730 38.32 6.58 23.44
N LYS A 731 37.94 7.48 24.34
CA LYS A 731 38.42 7.52 25.73
C LYS A 731 37.47 6.80 26.69
N VAL A 732 38.02 6.23 27.76
CA VAL A 732 37.23 5.70 28.89
C VAL A 732 36.58 6.78 29.73
N THR A 733 37.14 7.99 29.73
CA THR A 733 36.59 9.17 30.43
C THR A 733 37.04 10.46 29.73
N SER A 734 36.32 11.56 29.98
CA SER A 734 36.72 12.88 29.51
C SER A 734 37.99 13.36 30.24
N GLY A 735 38.97 13.86 29.49
CA GLY A 735 40.23 14.34 30.04
C GLY A 735 41.31 14.51 28.96
N MET A 736 42.36 15.30 29.26
CA MET A 736 43.41 15.60 28.28
C MET A 736 44.45 14.49 28.11
N SER A 737 44.59 13.58 29.08
CA SER A 737 45.64 12.56 29.05
C SER A 737 45.36 11.51 27.95
N PRO A 738 46.32 11.21 27.05
CA PRO A 738 46.18 10.14 26.07
C PRO A 738 46.15 8.74 26.72
N ALA A 739 46.48 8.63 28.01
CA ALA A 739 46.35 7.37 28.75
C ALA A 739 44.89 6.89 28.88
N PHE A 740 43.91 7.75 28.63
CA PHE A 740 42.49 7.36 28.64
C PHE A 740 42.03 6.69 27.33
N ASN A 741 42.88 6.68 26.28
CA ASN A 741 42.60 6.04 24.99
C ASN A 741 42.90 4.54 25.03
N LEU A 742 42.02 3.80 25.71
CA LEU A 742 42.21 2.35 25.94
C LEU A 742 41.48 1.46 24.92
N TYR A 743 40.65 2.04 24.05
CA TYR A 743 39.87 1.29 23.05
C TYR A 743 40.59 1.12 21.70
N GLY A 744 41.82 1.63 21.55
CA GLY A 744 42.56 1.64 20.28
C GLY A 744 42.20 2.83 19.38
N CYS A 745 42.93 2.98 18.28
CA CYS A 745 42.75 4.08 17.33
C CYS A 745 41.48 3.90 16.48
N THR A 746 40.90 5.01 16.00
CA THR A 746 39.79 4.97 15.04
C THR A 746 40.25 5.44 13.67
N LEU A 747 40.20 4.54 12.69
CA LEU A 747 40.50 4.83 11.28
C LEU A 747 39.24 5.32 10.58
N ILE A 748 39.36 6.38 9.80
CA ILE A 748 38.29 6.95 8.98
C ILE A 748 38.77 7.04 7.54
N VAL A 749 38.04 6.43 6.60
CA VAL A 749 38.24 6.59 5.16
C VAL A 749 37.01 7.26 4.59
N LEU A 750 37.13 8.54 4.26
CA LEU A 750 36.06 9.33 3.66
C LEU A 750 36.42 9.68 2.20
N PRO A 751 36.00 8.86 1.22
CA PRO A 751 36.13 9.22 -0.18
C PRO A 751 34.98 10.15 -0.62
N GLU A 752 35.21 11.00 -1.60
CA GLU A 752 34.19 11.80 -2.28
C GLU A 752 34.53 11.89 -3.76
N TRP A 753 33.51 11.89 -4.63
CA TRP A 753 33.66 12.38 -6.00
C TRP A 753 34.02 13.86 -5.94
N LYS A 754 35.24 14.21 -6.40
CA LYS A 754 35.81 15.53 -6.17
C LYS A 754 36.82 15.89 -7.27
N PRO A 755 36.40 16.62 -8.32
CA PRO A 755 37.33 17.17 -9.31
C PRO A 755 38.28 18.21 -8.68
N PRO A 756 39.33 18.66 -9.40
CA PRO A 756 40.21 19.73 -8.91
C PRO A 756 39.39 20.95 -8.47
N VAL A 757 39.72 21.50 -7.30
CA VAL A 757 38.89 22.53 -6.64
C VAL A 757 39.22 23.97 -7.03
N TYR A 758 40.32 24.19 -7.74
CA TYR A 758 40.75 25.52 -8.20
C TYR A 758 40.78 25.60 -9.73
N ASP A 759 40.73 26.82 -10.25
CA ASP A 759 40.90 27.09 -11.68
C ASP A 759 42.37 26.95 -12.08
N ASN A 760 42.74 25.74 -12.48
CA ASN A 760 44.08 25.44 -12.98
C ASN A 760 44.31 25.95 -14.42
N THR A 761 43.28 26.48 -15.09
CA THR A 761 43.35 26.97 -16.49
C THR A 761 43.64 28.48 -16.54
N HIS A 762 42.92 29.28 -15.76
CA HIS A 762 43.07 30.74 -15.74
C HIS A 762 43.81 31.26 -14.51
N GLY A 763 43.98 30.42 -13.48
CA GLY A 763 44.65 30.77 -12.24
C GLY A 763 43.74 31.46 -11.22
N VAL A 764 44.29 31.71 -10.04
CA VAL A 764 43.57 32.25 -8.88
C VAL A 764 44.21 33.52 -8.32
N ASN A 765 43.45 34.23 -7.49
CA ASN A 765 43.91 35.37 -6.72
C ASN A 765 44.18 34.95 -5.27
N LEU A 766 45.23 35.49 -4.65
CA LEU A 766 45.57 35.29 -3.25
C LEU A 766 45.63 36.62 -2.48
N VAL A 767 45.43 36.54 -1.16
CA VAL A 767 45.67 37.62 -0.20
C VAL A 767 46.63 37.14 0.87
N THR A 768 47.39 38.02 1.50
CA THR A 768 48.21 37.69 2.66
C THR A 768 47.38 37.76 3.94
N ALA A 769 47.38 36.68 4.72
CA ALA A 769 46.73 36.63 6.02
C ALA A 769 47.54 37.33 7.12
N THR A 770 46.84 37.94 8.05
CA THR A 770 47.39 38.39 9.33
C THR A 770 47.68 37.22 10.26
N THR A 771 46.89 36.14 10.18
CA THR A 771 47.15 34.88 10.88
C THR A 771 48.51 34.28 10.47
N ARG A 772 49.41 34.10 11.44
CA ARG A 772 50.72 33.45 11.24
C ARG A 772 50.61 31.94 11.27
N ARG A 773 51.49 31.26 10.54
CA ARG A 773 51.50 29.79 10.49
C ARG A 773 52.09 29.19 11.77
N ASN A 774 51.60 28.02 12.17
CA ASN A 774 52.07 27.35 13.38
C ASN A 774 53.58 27.09 13.34
N SER A 775 54.25 27.45 14.43
CA SER A 775 55.68 27.21 14.66
C SER A 775 55.93 25.80 15.20
N PRO A 776 57.08 25.18 14.87
CA PRO A 776 57.57 23.99 15.58
C PRO A 776 57.64 24.13 17.11
N ASN A 777 57.72 25.37 17.62
CA ASN A 777 57.71 25.65 19.06
C ASN A 777 56.33 25.52 19.73
N ASN A 778 55.27 25.38 18.94
CA ASN A 778 53.89 25.31 19.44
C ASN A 778 53.24 23.99 19.00
N LEU A 779 52.94 23.89 17.71
CA LEU A 779 52.37 22.70 17.09
C LEU A 779 53.01 22.57 15.71
N ASP A 780 53.99 21.68 15.59
CA ASP A 780 54.78 21.56 14.37
C ASP A 780 53.91 21.17 13.18
N SER A 781 53.93 22.03 12.15
CA SER A 781 53.20 21.86 10.90
C SER A 781 53.67 20.66 10.08
N LYS A 782 54.81 20.05 10.40
CA LYS A 782 55.26 18.77 9.82
C LYS A 782 54.40 17.59 10.26
N ILE A 783 53.74 17.68 11.41
CA ILE A 783 52.73 16.72 11.84
C ILE A 783 51.45 17.06 11.07
N HIS A 784 50.95 16.14 10.26
CA HIS A 784 49.72 16.36 9.52
C HIS A 784 48.49 16.12 10.42
N HIS A 785 48.30 17.03 11.38
CA HIS A 785 47.32 16.94 12.47
C HIS A 785 45.95 17.52 12.11
N ASN A 786 44.90 17.15 12.86
CA ASN A 786 43.53 17.65 12.63
C ASN A 786 43.24 19.04 13.24
N ASN A 787 44.17 19.64 13.99
CA ASN A 787 44.02 20.97 14.60
C ASN A 787 44.16 22.12 13.59
N LEU A 788 43.21 22.23 12.65
CA LEU A 788 43.25 23.12 11.49
C LEU A 788 42.67 24.53 11.75
N LEU A 789 42.35 24.91 12.99
CA LEU A 789 41.77 26.21 13.28
C LEU A 789 42.67 27.37 12.82
N ASN A 790 44.00 27.23 12.93
CA ASN A 790 44.97 28.19 12.40
C ASN A 790 44.78 28.42 10.89
N ASN A 791 44.66 27.35 10.12
CA ASN A 791 44.44 27.38 8.67
C ASN A 791 43.04 27.93 8.33
N ILE A 792 42.01 27.56 9.09
CA ILE A 792 40.63 28.02 8.89
C ILE A 792 40.52 29.53 9.12
N LEU A 793 41.20 30.09 10.12
CA LEU A 793 41.23 31.54 10.36
C LEU A 793 41.83 32.28 9.16
N ALA A 794 42.95 31.80 8.62
CA ALA A 794 43.52 32.36 7.39
C ALA A 794 42.57 32.23 6.20
N LYS A 795 41.83 31.11 6.08
CA LYS A 795 40.81 30.94 5.05
C LYS A 795 39.65 31.92 5.19
N ILE A 796 39.22 32.24 6.42
CA ILE A 796 38.20 33.27 6.68
C ILE A 796 38.69 34.64 6.18
N GLU A 797 39.95 34.99 6.44
CA GLU A 797 40.55 36.23 5.92
C GLU A 797 40.55 36.25 4.38
N GLY A 798 40.92 35.13 3.72
CA GLY A 798 40.86 34.99 2.27
C GLY A 798 39.44 35.15 1.70
N ASN A 799 38.45 34.52 2.33
CA ASN A 799 37.05 34.63 1.92
C ASN A 799 36.56 36.08 2.04
N ASN A 800 36.88 36.78 3.13
CA ASN A 800 36.52 38.19 3.32
C ASN A 800 37.19 39.12 2.28
N ALA A 801 38.33 38.72 1.74
CA ALA A 801 39.02 39.42 0.66
C ALA A 801 38.56 38.98 -0.75
N ASN A 802 37.61 38.04 -0.86
CA ASN A 802 37.17 37.42 -2.11
C ASN A 802 38.32 36.80 -2.92
N THR A 803 39.27 36.17 -2.25
CA THR A 803 40.39 35.44 -2.88
C THR A 803 40.22 33.93 -2.74
N ALA A 804 40.90 33.18 -3.60
CA ALA A 804 40.78 31.73 -3.61
C ALA A 804 41.42 31.09 -2.39
N ASP A 805 42.50 31.66 -1.86
CA ASP A 805 43.17 31.25 -0.62
C ASP A 805 43.98 32.43 -0.05
N ALA A 806 44.57 32.22 1.13
CA ALA A 806 45.39 33.20 1.82
C ALA A 806 46.83 32.70 2.07
N ILE A 807 47.82 33.51 1.71
CA ILE A 807 49.25 33.31 2.01
C ILE A 807 49.49 33.55 3.50
N MET A 808 50.11 32.58 4.16
CA MET A 808 50.48 32.65 5.57
C MET A 808 51.98 32.88 5.71
N LEU A 809 52.36 33.78 6.63
CA LEU A 809 53.76 34.06 6.95
C LEU A 809 54.21 33.28 8.19
N ASP A 810 55.51 32.99 8.26
CA ASP A 810 56.18 32.49 9.45
C ASP A 810 56.31 33.58 10.55
N LYS A 811 56.83 33.18 11.71
CA LYS A 811 57.00 34.09 12.86
C LYS A 811 57.97 35.25 12.60
N ASP A 812 58.85 35.13 11.61
CA ASP A 812 59.85 36.15 11.26
C ASP A 812 59.42 36.98 10.04
N GLY A 813 58.23 36.73 9.48
CA GLY A 813 57.66 37.48 8.36
C GLY A 813 57.99 36.95 6.96
N TYR A 814 58.60 35.77 6.83
CA TYR A 814 58.81 35.13 5.52
C TYR A 814 57.60 34.30 5.12
N VAL A 815 57.41 34.09 3.81
CA VAL A 815 56.30 33.27 3.31
C VAL A 815 56.52 31.81 3.71
N SER A 816 55.47 31.18 4.25
CA SER A 816 55.49 29.77 4.62
C SER A 816 54.75 28.93 3.57
N GLU A 817 53.43 29.01 3.56
CA GLU A 817 52.50 28.33 2.65
C GLU A 817 51.19 29.11 2.58
N THR A 818 50.19 28.64 1.83
CA THR A 818 48.82 29.14 1.99
C THR A 818 48.09 28.40 3.10
N ASN A 819 46.83 28.76 3.38
CA ASN A 819 46.00 28.01 4.32
C ASN A 819 45.84 26.51 3.99
N ALA A 820 46.06 26.07 2.73
CA ALA A 820 45.82 24.68 2.33
C ALA A 820 46.86 24.07 1.38
N THR A 821 47.80 24.86 0.85
CA THR A 821 48.73 24.43 -0.21
C THR A 821 50.12 25.05 -0.04
N ASN A 822 51.18 24.34 -0.45
CA ASN A 822 52.51 24.94 -0.53
C ASN A 822 52.58 25.92 -1.71
N ILE A 823 53.59 26.78 -1.76
CA ILE A 823 53.69 27.85 -2.76
C ILE A 823 55.08 27.91 -3.39
N PHE A 824 55.11 28.26 -4.68
CA PHE A 824 56.31 28.42 -5.50
C PHE A 824 56.26 29.74 -6.26
N LEU A 825 57.42 30.29 -6.58
CA LEU A 825 57.55 31.39 -7.53
C LEU A 825 58.60 31.10 -8.59
N VAL A 826 58.48 31.79 -9.72
CA VAL A 826 59.50 31.85 -10.76
C VAL A 826 60.07 33.25 -10.81
N LYS A 827 61.40 33.35 -10.81
CA LYS A 827 62.09 34.60 -11.06
C LYS A 827 63.31 34.38 -11.95
N LYS A 828 63.36 35.08 -13.09
CA LYS A 828 64.45 34.99 -14.07
C LYS A 828 64.75 33.54 -14.47
N GLY A 829 63.69 32.75 -14.71
CA GLY A 829 63.79 31.34 -15.12
C GLY A 829 64.18 30.35 -14.00
N ARG A 830 64.27 30.80 -12.74
CA ARG A 830 64.58 29.94 -11.58
C ARG A 830 63.31 29.71 -10.78
N VAL A 831 63.10 28.47 -10.33
CA VAL A 831 61.95 28.06 -9.51
C VAL A 831 62.37 28.09 -8.05
N LEU A 832 61.62 28.81 -7.22
CA LEU A 832 61.90 28.96 -5.80
C LEU A 832 60.70 28.54 -4.95
N THR A 833 60.96 27.95 -3.78
CA THR A 833 59.92 27.63 -2.78
C THR A 833 60.47 27.84 -1.37
N PRO A 834 59.62 28.24 -0.39
CA PRO A 834 60.02 28.33 1.01
C PRO A 834 60.58 27.01 1.55
N HIS A 835 61.49 27.09 2.51
CA HIS A 835 61.87 25.93 3.33
C HIS A 835 60.65 25.38 4.08
N ALA A 836 60.62 24.06 4.28
CA ALA A 836 59.59 23.40 5.10
C ALA A 836 59.80 23.59 6.62
N ASP A 837 60.22 24.79 7.03
CA ASP A 837 60.44 25.15 8.44
C ASP A 837 59.12 25.37 9.17
N TYR A 838 58.19 26.08 8.52
CA TYR A 838 56.89 26.51 9.08
C TYR A 838 55.69 26.02 8.26
N CYS A 839 55.84 24.99 7.43
CA CYS A 839 54.77 24.46 6.58
C CYS A 839 54.72 22.94 6.64
N LEU A 840 53.66 22.35 6.08
CA LEU A 840 53.66 20.90 5.83
C LEU A 840 54.62 20.60 4.66
N PRO A 841 55.52 19.60 4.77
CA PRO A 841 56.31 19.12 3.63
C PRO A 841 55.38 18.34 2.69
N GLY A 842 54.71 19.05 1.78
CA GLY A 842 53.71 18.49 0.87
C GLY A 842 54.29 17.45 -0.07
N ILE A 843 53.57 16.35 -0.29
CA ILE A 843 53.96 15.31 -1.26
C ILE A 843 53.86 15.83 -2.69
N THR A 844 52.85 16.66 -3.00
CA THR A 844 52.77 17.37 -4.28
C THR A 844 53.95 18.33 -4.45
N ARG A 845 54.36 19.05 -3.39
CA ARG A 845 55.56 19.91 -3.41
C ARG A 845 56.82 19.10 -3.72
N ALA A 846 57.05 17.99 -3.02
CA ALA A 846 58.19 17.11 -3.28
C ALA A 846 58.19 16.58 -4.72
N THR A 847 57.05 16.10 -5.20
CA THR A 847 56.87 15.62 -6.59
C THR A 847 57.19 16.73 -7.60
N VAL A 848 56.70 17.96 -7.37
CA VAL A 848 56.98 19.11 -8.24
C VAL A 848 58.47 19.48 -8.22
N MET A 849 59.13 19.43 -7.06
CA MET A 849 60.58 19.67 -6.97
C MET A 849 61.37 18.66 -7.81
N GLU A 850 61.01 17.37 -7.76
CA GLU A 850 61.60 16.33 -8.60
C GLU A 850 61.36 16.62 -10.10
N LEU A 851 60.14 17.01 -10.47
CA LEU A 851 59.79 17.32 -11.86
C LEU A 851 60.52 18.56 -12.38
N VAL A 852 60.68 19.61 -11.56
CA VAL A 852 61.45 20.81 -11.92
C VAL A 852 62.90 20.44 -12.27
N VAL A 853 63.53 19.58 -11.45
CA VAL A 853 64.89 19.10 -11.72
C VAL A 853 64.93 18.22 -12.99
N LYS A 854 63.97 17.30 -13.17
CA LYS A 854 63.87 16.46 -14.38
C LYS A 854 63.68 17.28 -15.66
N GLU A 855 62.97 18.40 -15.57
CA GLU A 855 62.76 19.34 -16.68
C GLU A 855 63.95 20.28 -16.93
N ASN A 856 65.08 20.06 -16.24
CA ASN A 856 66.31 20.85 -16.33
C ASN A 856 66.13 22.33 -15.94
N LEU A 857 65.24 22.61 -14.98
CA LEU A 857 65.06 23.94 -14.40
C LEU A 857 65.85 24.06 -13.09
N VAL A 858 66.30 25.27 -12.77
CA VAL A 858 67.01 25.53 -11.51
C VAL A 858 66.00 25.64 -10.37
N LEU A 859 66.07 24.71 -9.43
CA LEU A 859 65.31 24.71 -8.20
C LEU A 859 66.13 25.30 -7.05
N GLU A 860 65.55 26.20 -6.27
CA GLU A 860 66.14 26.73 -5.04
C GLU A 860 65.12 26.71 -3.89
N GLU A 861 65.47 26.02 -2.81
CA GLU A 861 64.70 26.06 -1.57
C GLU A 861 65.38 27.04 -0.61
N ARG A 862 64.68 28.10 -0.19
CA ARG A 862 65.21 29.10 0.74
C ARG A 862 64.10 29.89 1.44
N ARG A 863 64.46 30.78 2.38
CA ARG A 863 63.52 31.79 2.89
C ARG A 863 63.21 32.83 1.81
N ILE A 864 61.93 33.14 1.64
CA ILE A 864 61.44 34.05 0.59
C ILE A 864 60.52 35.09 1.25
N SER A 865 60.80 36.36 1.00
CA SER A 865 59.99 37.47 1.53
C SER A 865 58.71 37.65 0.70
N LEU A 866 57.68 38.27 1.29
CA LEU A 866 56.46 38.58 0.58
C LEU A 866 56.69 39.52 -0.63
N SER A 867 57.67 40.43 -0.52
CA SER A 867 58.04 41.35 -1.61
C SER A 867 58.58 40.62 -2.84
N GLU A 868 59.24 39.47 -2.65
CA GLU A 868 59.71 38.64 -3.77
C GLU A 868 58.54 37.95 -4.48
N PHE A 869 57.51 37.51 -3.75
CA PHE A 869 56.27 36.99 -4.36
C PHE A 869 55.51 38.08 -5.13
N HIS A 870 55.43 39.30 -4.61
CA HIS A 870 54.80 40.44 -5.30
C HIS A 870 55.51 40.83 -6.59
N THR A 871 56.80 40.49 -6.72
CA THR A 871 57.63 40.85 -7.88
C THR A 871 58.02 39.63 -8.73
N ALA A 872 57.40 38.47 -8.48
CA ALA A 872 57.64 37.24 -9.23
C ALA A 872 57.17 37.34 -10.69
N ASP A 873 57.80 36.56 -11.56
CA ASP A 873 57.39 36.46 -12.97
C ASP A 873 56.20 35.48 -13.11
N GLU A 874 56.20 34.40 -12.32
CA GLU A 874 55.08 33.44 -12.20
C GLU A 874 54.96 32.98 -10.73
N VAL A 875 53.76 32.60 -10.30
CA VAL A 875 53.52 31.97 -8.98
C VAL A 875 52.53 30.83 -9.15
N TRP A 876 52.71 29.74 -8.41
CA TRP A 876 51.70 28.68 -8.31
C TRP A 876 51.68 28.08 -6.90
N THR A 877 50.58 27.41 -6.57
CA THR A 877 50.46 26.60 -5.36
C THR A 877 50.40 25.11 -5.68
N THR A 878 50.75 24.27 -4.70
CA THR A 878 50.73 22.81 -4.85
C THR A 878 50.01 22.11 -3.70
N GLY A 879 49.15 21.15 -4.02
CA GLY A 879 48.50 20.27 -3.04
C GLY A 879 47.62 19.20 -3.69
N THR A 880 47.26 18.14 -2.97
CA THR A 880 46.56 16.99 -3.55
C THR A 880 45.21 17.34 -4.20
N MET A 881 44.43 18.23 -3.58
CA MET A 881 43.12 18.66 -4.11
C MET A 881 43.23 19.67 -5.26
N GLY A 882 44.21 20.57 -5.21
CA GLY A 882 44.40 21.64 -6.18
C GLY A 882 45.34 21.29 -7.34
N GLU A 883 46.13 20.22 -7.19
CA GLU A 883 47.24 19.87 -8.08
C GLU A 883 48.28 20.99 -8.14
N ILE A 884 48.42 21.65 -9.29
CA ILE A 884 49.28 22.81 -9.52
C ILE A 884 48.38 23.96 -9.97
N THR A 885 48.13 24.89 -9.07
CA THR A 885 47.20 26.00 -9.29
C THR A 885 47.97 27.30 -9.54
N PRO A 886 47.86 27.90 -10.74
CA PRO A 886 48.52 29.16 -11.04
C PRO A 886 47.97 30.32 -10.20
N VAL A 887 48.81 31.29 -9.85
CA VAL A 887 48.43 32.49 -9.12
C VAL A 887 48.75 33.71 -9.97
N VAL A 888 47.72 34.48 -10.33
CA VAL A 888 47.84 35.63 -11.24
C VAL A 888 47.81 36.97 -10.52
N LYS A 889 47.41 36.99 -9.24
CA LYS A 889 47.30 38.21 -8.45
C LYS A 889 47.52 37.94 -6.96
N ILE A 890 48.31 38.78 -6.29
CA ILE A 890 48.59 38.71 -4.85
C ILE A 890 48.40 40.12 -4.25
N ASP A 891 47.60 40.25 -3.20
CA ASP A 891 47.41 41.52 -2.46
C ASP A 891 47.08 42.71 -3.37
N GLY A 892 46.24 42.50 -4.38
CA GLY A 892 45.88 43.54 -5.34
C GLY A 892 46.86 43.72 -6.51
N ARG A 893 48.05 43.11 -6.48
CA ARG A 893 49.12 43.26 -7.49
C ARG A 893 49.11 42.09 -8.47
N ILE A 894 49.20 42.41 -9.76
CA ILE A 894 49.30 41.41 -10.83
C ILE A 894 50.68 40.74 -10.74
N VAL A 895 50.70 39.41 -10.80
CA VAL A 895 51.93 38.61 -10.93
C VAL A 895 52.28 38.51 -12.41
N GLY A 896 53.53 38.84 -12.78
CA GLY A 896 53.95 38.84 -14.18
C GLY A 896 53.07 39.73 -15.06
N ASP A 897 52.45 39.13 -16.08
CA ASP A 897 51.49 39.76 -17.00
C ASP A 897 50.02 39.41 -16.67
N GLY A 898 49.77 38.75 -15.53
CA GLY A 898 48.44 38.33 -15.08
C GLY A 898 47.91 37.08 -15.78
N LYS A 899 48.76 36.32 -16.47
CA LYS A 899 48.41 35.06 -17.13
C LYS A 899 49.22 33.90 -16.57
N VAL A 900 48.78 32.68 -16.85
CA VAL A 900 49.53 31.46 -16.52
C VAL A 900 50.79 31.40 -17.37
N GLY A 901 51.96 31.49 -16.73
CA GLY A 901 53.23 31.55 -17.43
C GLY A 901 53.74 30.20 -17.96
N PRO A 902 54.76 30.24 -18.84
CA PRO A 902 55.25 29.05 -19.55
C PRO A 902 55.89 28.00 -18.64
N VAL A 903 56.53 28.39 -17.54
CA VAL A 903 57.11 27.41 -16.59
C VAL A 903 55.99 26.67 -15.89
N THR A 904 54.97 27.38 -15.41
CA THR A 904 53.80 26.80 -14.75
C THR A 904 53.08 25.81 -15.66
N GLN A 905 52.80 26.18 -16.92
CA GLN A 905 52.16 25.29 -17.90
C GLN A 905 52.99 24.03 -18.18
N ARG A 906 54.33 24.18 -18.26
CA ARG A 906 55.23 23.05 -18.45
C ARG A 906 55.16 22.07 -17.29
N ILE A 907 55.19 22.58 -16.05
CA ILE A 907 55.10 21.73 -14.84
C ILE A 907 53.71 21.10 -14.72
N GLN A 908 52.63 21.81 -15.02
CA GLN A 908 51.27 21.24 -15.06
C GLN A 908 51.17 20.05 -16.03
N LYS A 909 51.74 20.18 -17.24
CA LYS A 909 51.72 19.11 -18.25
C LYS A 909 52.44 17.85 -17.78
N VAL A 910 53.65 17.99 -17.20
CA VAL A 910 54.42 16.82 -16.75
C VAL A 910 53.87 16.21 -15.47
N TYR A 911 53.28 17.02 -14.59
CA TYR A 911 52.58 16.51 -13.40
C TYR A 911 51.34 15.70 -13.77
N LYS A 912 50.53 16.18 -14.73
CA LYS A 912 49.38 15.42 -15.24
C LYS A 912 49.80 14.05 -15.78
N LYS A 913 50.87 14.02 -16.58
CA LYS A 913 51.42 12.75 -17.09
C LYS A 913 51.86 11.82 -15.95
N GLU A 914 52.57 12.36 -14.95
CA GLU A 914 53.00 11.60 -13.77
C GLU A 914 51.81 11.00 -13.01
N THR A 915 50.72 11.75 -12.83
CA THR A 915 49.50 11.26 -12.14
C THR A 915 48.76 10.15 -12.89
N GLU A 916 48.87 10.10 -14.22
CA GLU A 916 48.26 9.05 -15.05
C GLU A 916 49.11 7.75 -15.03
N GLU A 917 50.43 7.90 -14.96
CA GLU A 917 51.39 6.80 -15.09
C GLU A 917 51.71 6.11 -13.76
N SER A 918 51.80 6.84 -12.65
CA SER A 918 52.24 6.30 -11.34
C SER A 918 51.11 6.21 -10.30
N GLY A 919 51.38 5.49 -9.20
CA GLY A 919 50.43 5.23 -8.12
C GLY A 919 50.21 3.74 -7.85
N VAL A 920 49.59 3.44 -6.70
CA VAL A 920 49.29 2.07 -6.29
C VAL A 920 47.95 1.66 -6.92
N PRO A 921 47.89 0.58 -7.72
CA PRO A 921 46.64 0.15 -8.34
C PRO A 921 45.64 -0.29 -7.28
N ILE A 922 44.39 0.14 -7.45
CA ILE A 922 43.26 -0.40 -6.69
C ILE A 922 43.06 -1.84 -7.18
N PRO A 923 43.04 -2.86 -6.30
CA PRO A 923 42.81 -4.23 -6.72
C PRO A 923 41.50 -4.35 -7.49
N SER A 924 41.58 -4.68 -8.78
CA SER A 924 40.43 -5.07 -9.58
C SER A 924 40.03 -6.49 -9.19
N TYR A 925 38.73 -6.73 -9.01
CA TYR A 925 38.16 -8.04 -8.70
C TYR A 925 38.54 -9.12 -9.71
#